data_AF-A0A1V9Z189-F1
#
_entry.id   AF-A0A1V9Z189-F1
#
_cell.length_a   1.000
_cell.length_b   1.000
_cell.length_c   1.000
_cell.angle_alpha   90.00
_cell.angle_beta   90.00
_cell.angle_gamma   90.00
#
_symmetry.space_group_name_H-M   'P 1'
#
loop_
_entity.id
_entity.type
_entity.pdbx_description
1 polymer ?
#
loop_
_entity_poly.entity_id
_entity_poly.type
_entity_poly.pdbx_seq_one_letter_code
_entity_poly.pdbx_strand_id
1 'polypeptide(L)'
;MPTPAVVIAGVSSGVGKTSVAVGIMAALTKRGVRVQPFKVGPDFLDPMHHTQACGVASVNLDSFMMGRDEVLATFHRACAGADIAVIEGCMGLYDGSDGATEGGSSAEIAKWLNAPVVLVLDAWCIGRSVAAMVHGYASFDPDVVFAGVVFNKIGGDAHDRWLRDAIASSPLTAAVPVLGCLPKTVGAAVPERHLGLHMPTDGDRGHIEVLARLLEGHFDLDALQRLLVSAPPPTPPLSNAETFPALPPVRLGVAKDDAFCFYYADNLRVLAQLGCTIEFFSPLHDARVPDVHALYFGGGYPELHAAALEANAAMRLSVHAFAASGRLVYAECGGLMYLAQRLIHDGTAHAMVGVLPIDVTMTPRMTMGYCVAQVSSALAALLQLPEGTSLACQQFHFSEMTHRGEPAQVLDARGTVVGLRGIDTPAYATRMERPGAPTSPEGVVQGGTIASYCHLHFGAHREFATALIATARRSMTVASFEPSATELLGAIWDSPLPGETIVAQRSRRADKKAQLGGVSEFCDAPASLVAGTPRLTKSLITATTSEAIEAQVQAFHAQGVRDLHTIDTALLAQVSPGVVFTQDSCARCSAVDSAVAVALDAAGVSRDTAVAIQPRTVTDILATVTTIGRVVGEDARAARLHAQLQARLDAVAAIVAPLRRPRVLGLESVFPLVASGQWLPDMRQRAGGMEALTASTPGCPPRRLSWANDVAVSAPDVIVVACCGRSAVESVRDMEAHLATQEGFWDLPALRASPPRLYAVDHGVLSRPGPQVVEGIELLAAIFHPQEPWVLENLKGVNVLQYQGPRFCDPAAFAAHFRPVLLAPAEPEAAPWPAADADGPSLAAHALVAHGTEALYAVGGEDATSARSADVWRWTPKESWRRVPCSTVYGEAGVPNARSNHAAAVWRDVLMVFGGWDQPGLRPLAILELLDLRTRCWTHGSTTGAPPSPRGNPTLVVDHARGFAVLFGGWDKVTRFNDVHVLDLATWAWHDCSSEPAPAPRTDHAAVWWRDCMVVVGGSTREGPVNDVWMWHPDTRWWEQMHCTGDIPVPRTSHAVALVGDRLILSGGQSHVCGTTVFASCYALDLTTREWTALPSFPSGRCRHSAAVLGDSVYVHGGYDGHLVLSGLHSISDVQPAPTPVQATTSEKDAPAAVSWAPSRPLTLEDLRVDVTLAEELAEIDEMEVDEQDGERYRLLHRVACDRGYLQYVDPASGYTVFTSLFLKKRACCGFKCRHCPWGHKNVGKQKTEPMADLDW
;
A
#
# COMPACT_ATOMS: atom_id res chain seq x y z
N MET A 1 17.75 -11.92 39.73
CA MET A 1 16.69 -11.23 40.50
C MET A 1 16.31 -9.97 39.74
N PRO A 2 15.05 -9.53 39.77
CA PRO A 2 14.67 -8.27 39.14
C PRO A 2 15.41 -7.10 39.79
N THR A 3 15.80 -6.12 38.98
CA THR A 3 16.48 -4.91 39.46
C THR A 3 15.50 -4.09 40.31
N PRO A 4 15.81 -3.83 41.59
CA PRO A 4 14.99 -2.95 42.42
C PRO A 4 14.88 -1.55 41.82
N ALA A 5 13.71 -0.93 41.93
CA ALA A 5 13.41 0.38 41.34
C ALA A 5 12.90 1.35 42.41
N VAL A 6 13.21 2.64 42.27
CA VAL A 6 12.63 3.69 43.13
C VAL A 6 12.32 4.94 42.32
N VAL A 7 11.14 5.52 42.54
CA VAL A 7 10.76 6.81 41.96
C VAL A 7 11.02 7.92 42.96
N ILE A 8 11.83 8.92 42.60
CA ILE A 8 12.04 10.14 43.37
C ILE A 8 11.08 11.20 42.84
N ALA A 9 9.99 11.45 43.54
CA ALA A 9 8.96 12.42 43.17
C ALA A 9 8.91 13.57 44.18
N GLY A 10 8.16 14.62 43.89
CA GLY A 10 7.97 15.74 44.82
C GLY A 10 6.54 16.22 44.86
N VAL A 11 6.24 17.11 45.79
CA VAL A 11 4.89 17.69 45.95
C VAL A 11 4.59 18.82 44.94
N SER A 12 5.63 19.32 44.25
CA SER A 12 5.53 20.31 43.18
C SER A 12 6.88 20.47 42.47
N SER A 13 6.92 21.28 41.42
CA SER A 13 8.17 21.79 40.83
C SER A 13 8.94 22.69 41.82
N GLY A 14 10.29 22.67 41.76
CA GLY A 14 11.14 23.54 42.59
C GLY A 14 11.42 23.08 44.04
N VAL A 15 10.87 21.95 44.49
CA VAL A 15 11.14 21.40 45.86
C VAL A 15 12.54 20.78 46.02
N GLY A 16 13.30 20.67 44.92
CA GLY A 16 14.66 20.12 44.90
C GLY A 16 14.74 18.63 44.57
N LYS A 17 13.75 18.08 43.85
CA LYS A 17 13.72 16.67 43.41
C LYS A 17 15.01 16.27 42.68
N THR A 18 15.43 17.06 41.70
CA THR A 18 16.61 16.77 40.87
C THR A 18 17.90 16.72 41.67
N SER A 19 18.10 17.67 42.60
CA SER A 19 19.24 17.65 43.53
C SER A 19 19.25 16.38 44.39
N VAL A 20 18.08 15.93 44.85
CA VAL A 20 17.95 14.69 45.64
C VAL A 20 18.21 13.46 44.78
N ALA A 21 17.59 13.38 43.59
CA ALA A 21 17.73 12.25 42.68
C ALA A 21 19.19 12.09 42.22
N VAL A 22 19.81 13.15 41.69
CA VAL A 22 21.22 13.18 41.29
C VAL A 22 22.13 12.87 42.47
N GLY A 23 21.86 13.42 43.66
CA GLY A 23 22.64 13.13 44.87
C GLY A 23 22.59 11.66 45.30
N ILE A 24 21.40 11.04 45.25
CA ILE A 24 21.23 9.61 45.54
C ILE A 24 21.98 8.77 44.50
N MET A 25 21.77 9.06 43.21
CA MET A 25 22.45 8.39 42.10
C MET A 25 23.98 8.44 42.24
N ALA A 26 24.52 9.63 42.51
CA ALA A 26 25.96 9.84 42.67
C ALA A 26 26.52 9.15 43.91
N ALA A 27 25.81 9.21 45.05
CA ALA A 27 26.24 8.54 46.28
C ALA A 27 26.24 7.02 46.16
N LEU A 28 25.23 6.44 45.51
CA LEU A 28 25.17 5.00 45.22
C LEU A 28 26.28 4.57 44.24
N THR A 29 26.49 5.35 43.17
CA THR A 29 27.56 5.10 42.19
C THR A 29 28.94 5.14 42.86
N LYS A 30 29.17 6.11 43.75
CA LYS A 30 30.41 6.21 44.55
C LYS A 30 30.63 5.02 45.49
N ARG A 31 29.56 4.37 45.96
CA ARG A 31 29.61 3.11 46.73
C ARG A 31 29.84 1.86 45.85
N GLY A 32 30.00 2.03 44.54
CA GLY A 32 30.21 0.93 43.60
C GLY A 32 28.93 0.21 43.17
N VAL A 33 27.75 0.78 43.45
CA VAL A 33 26.46 0.25 42.99
C VAL A 33 26.23 0.66 41.54
N ARG A 34 25.86 -0.28 40.66
CA ARG A 34 25.52 0.02 39.26
C ARG A 34 24.11 0.59 39.19
N VAL A 35 24.00 1.91 39.18
CA VAL A 35 22.72 2.62 39.09
C VAL A 35 22.33 2.81 37.63
N GLN A 36 21.12 2.38 37.25
CA GLN A 36 20.50 2.78 36.00
C GLN A 36 19.59 4.00 36.25
N PRO A 37 19.94 5.19 35.75
CA PRO A 37 19.10 6.36 35.90
C PRO A 37 17.98 6.41 34.86
N PHE A 38 16.83 6.92 35.29
CA PHE A 38 15.70 7.25 34.42
C PHE A 38 15.12 8.61 34.77
N LYS A 39 14.42 9.20 33.80
CA LYS A 39 13.63 10.42 33.98
C LYS A 39 12.21 10.20 33.48
N VAL A 40 11.21 10.53 34.30
CA VAL A 40 9.82 10.58 33.84
C VAL A 40 9.60 11.83 32.99
N GLY A 41 8.94 11.66 31.85
CA GLY A 41 8.59 12.73 30.93
C GLY A 41 9.67 13.02 29.88
N PRO A 42 9.42 14.01 29.00
CA PRO A 42 10.20 14.26 27.79
C PRO A 42 11.35 15.28 28.04
N ASP A 43 12.00 15.21 29.21
CA ASP A 43 13.08 16.13 29.58
C ASP A 43 14.42 15.75 28.95
N PHE A 44 15.26 16.72 28.59
CA PHE A 44 16.60 16.50 28.03
C PHE A 44 17.74 16.85 29.00
N LEU A 45 17.50 17.73 29.97
CA LEU A 45 18.53 18.31 30.84
C LEU A 45 18.78 17.45 32.07
N ASP A 46 17.72 17.00 32.73
CA ASP A 46 17.85 16.13 33.91
C ASP A 46 18.60 14.82 33.55
N PRO A 47 18.31 14.14 32.41
CA PRO A 47 19.08 13.01 31.95
C PRO A 47 20.58 13.27 31.75
N MET A 48 21.00 14.49 31.40
CA MET A 48 22.43 14.81 31.27
C MET A 48 23.13 14.81 32.63
N HIS A 49 22.51 15.38 33.66
CA HIS A 49 23.02 15.37 35.04
C HIS A 49 23.05 13.95 35.61
N HIS A 50 22.00 13.17 35.37
CA HIS A 50 21.97 11.75 35.72
C HIS A 50 23.12 10.97 35.07
N THR A 51 23.33 11.20 33.76
CA THR A 51 24.37 10.52 32.99
C THR A 51 25.76 10.86 33.52
N GLN A 52 25.98 12.14 33.88
CA GLN A 52 27.23 12.58 34.50
C GLN A 52 27.44 11.96 35.89
N ALA A 53 26.37 11.75 36.67
CA ALA A 53 26.42 11.16 38.01
C ALA A 53 26.65 9.64 38.00
N CYS A 54 26.02 8.90 37.08
CA CYS A 54 26.08 7.44 37.03
C CYS A 54 27.15 6.89 36.06
N GLY A 55 27.60 7.68 35.09
CA GLY A 55 28.50 7.25 34.02
C GLY A 55 27.86 6.36 32.94
N VAL A 56 26.54 6.16 33.01
CA VAL A 56 25.72 5.46 32.02
C VAL A 56 24.56 6.37 31.58
N ALA A 57 24.07 6.20 30.35
CA ALA A 57 23.03 7.06 29.81
C ALA A 57 21.71 6.94 30.62
N SER A 58 21.13 8.08 30.98
CA SER A 58 19.77 8.16 31.51
C SER A 58 18.73 8.01 30.41
N VAL A 59 17.66 7.29 30.73
CA VAL A 59 16.59 6.95 29.78
C VAL A 59 15.27 7.59 30.21
N ASN A 60 14.52 8.12 29.25
CA ASN A 60 13.22 8.72 29.50
C ASN A 60 12.13 7.64 29.57
N LEU A 61 11.19 7.81 30.49
CA LEU A 61 9.98 6.99 30.61
C LEU A 61 8.77 7.93 30.54
N ASP A 62 8.05 7.88 29.43
CA ASP A 62 6.96 8.82 29.14
C ASP A 62 5.69 8.07 28.76
N SER A 63 4.67 8.17 29.60
CA SER A 63 3.44 7.42 29.37
C SER A 63 2.61 7.95 28.19
N PHE A 64 2.71 9.24 27.86
CA PHE A 64 1.98 9.82 26.73
C PHE A 64 2.62 9.41 25.40
N MET A 65 3.95 9.55 25.28
CA MET A 65 4.65 9.28 24.03
C MET A 65 4.86 7.79 23.79
N MET A 66 5.18 7.01 24.84
CA MET A 66 5.59 5.60 24.70
C MET A 66 4.46 4.61 24.96
N GLY A 67 3.49 4.99 25.79
CA GLY A 67 2.50 4.05 26.30
C GLY A 67 3.10 3.00 27.26
N ARG A 68 2.22 2.20 27.87
CA ARG A 68 2.60 1.27 28.95
C ARG A 68 3.61 0.20 28.53
N ASP A 69 3.36 -0.46 27.41
CA ASP A 69 4.15 -1.62 27.01
C ASP A 69 5.60 -1.23 26.64
N GLU A 70 5.79 -0.12 25.94
CA GLU A 70 7.14 0.35 25.58
C GLU A 70 7.88 0.94 26.79
N VAL A 71 7.19 1.58 27.74
CA VAL A 71 7.80 1.97 29.03
C VAL A 71 8.35 0.74 29.75
N LEU A 72 7.55 -0.33 29.86
CA LEU A 72 7.99 -1.58 30.48
C LEU A 72 9.16 -2.21 29.73
N ALA A 73 9.06 -2.33 28.40
CA ALA A 73 10.12 -2.90 27.57
C ALA A 73 11.43 -2.11 27.68
N THR A 74 11.33 -0.78 27.69
CA THR A 74 12.48 0.13 27.86
C THR A 74 13.11 0.00 29.24
N PHE A 75 12.30 -0.04 30.29
CA PHE A 75 12.76 -0.24 31.65
C PHE A 75 13.52 -1.56 31.81
N HIS A 76 12.92 -2.69 31.42
CA HIS A 76 13.53 -4.01 31.53
C HIS A 76 14.84 -4.10 30.74
N ARG A 77 14.86 -3.54 29.53
CA ARG A 77 16.04 -3.53 28.66
C ARG A 77 17.18 -2.70 29.24
N ALA A 78 16.90 -1.48 29.72
CA ALA A 78 17.91 -0.60 30.29
C ALA A 78 18.43 -1.09 31.66
N CYS A 79 17.61 -1.82 32.43
CA CYS A 79 18.03 -2.40 33.70
C CYS A 79 18.94 -3.64 33.57
N ALA A 80 19.22 -4.12 32.35
CA ALA A 80 20.07 -5.30 32.14
C ALA A 80 21.48 -5.07 32.74
N GLY A 81 21.78 -5.78 33.83
CA GLY A 81 23.05 -5.68 34.54
C GLY A 81 23.15 -4.54 35.56
N ALA A 82 22.07 -3.81 35.83
CA ALA A 82 22.00 -2.80 36.89
C ALA A 82 21.63 -3.41 38.25
N ASP A 83 22.19 -2.85 39.32
CA ASP A 83 21.92 -3.25 40.71
C ASP A 83 20.71 -2.52 41.30
N ILE A 84 20.41 -1.31 40.80
CA ILE A 84 19.25 -0.51 41.18
C ILE A 84 18.86 0.45 40.05
N ALA A 85 17.56 0.66 39.84
CA ALA A 85 17.02 1.71 38.99
C ALA A 85 16.55 2.90 39.85
N VAL A 86 17.00 4.11 39.52
CA VAL A 86 16.55 5.34 40.16
C VAL A 86 15.86 6.20 39.12
N ILE A 87 14.58 6.48 39.33
CA ILE A 87 13.70 7.17 38.40
C ILE A 87 13.36 8.54 38.98
N GLU A 88 13.81 9.63 38.36
CA GLU A 88 13.36 10.97 38.75
C GLU A 88 11.98 11.28 38.16
N GLY A 89 11.03 11.71 38.99
CA GLY A 89 9.69 12.12 38.56
C GLY A 89 9.65 13.46 37.80
N CYS A 90 8.62 13.66 36.99
CA CYS A 90 8.25 14.97 36.45
C CYS A 90 7.39 15.76 37.44
N MET A 91 7.43 17.10 37.38
CA MET A 91 6.52 18.00 38.09
C MET A 91 6.25 17.59 39.57
N GLY A 92 4.99 17.61 40.04
CA GLY A 92 4.56 16.92 41.25
C GLY A 92 4.19 15.45 40.95
N LEU A 93 4.16 14.61 41.99
CA LEU A 93 3.90 13.16 41.87
C LEU A 93 2.65 12.83 41.02
N TYR A 94 1.56 13.56 41.24
CA TYR A 94 0.26 13.35 40.60
C TYR A 94 0.01 14.30 39.41
N ASP A 95 0.97 15.15 39.04
CA ASP A 95 0.81 16.11 37.95
C ASP A 95 1.11 15.42 36.61
N GLY A 96 0.18 15.47 35.67
CA GLY A 96 0.26 14.83 34.36
C GLY A 96 -0.14 15.74 33.19
N SER A 97 -0.65 15.15 32.10
CA SER A 97 -1.09 15.85 30.88
C SER A 97 -2.36 16.70 31.09
N ASP A 98 -3.20 16.30 32.04
CA ASP A 98 -4.41 17.03 32.44
C ASP A 98 -4.70 16.87 33.95
N GLY A 99 -5.78 17.49 34.44
CA GLY A 99 -6.16 17.44 35.86
C GLY A 99 -7.30 16.46 36.20
N ALA A 100 -7.77 15.68 35.23
CA ALA A 100 -8.86 14.71 35.38
C ALA A 100 -8.35 13.26 35.39
N THR A 101 -7.20 13.01 34.77
CA THR A 101 -6.57 11.69 34.66
C THR A 101 -5.17 11.69 35.24
N GLU A 102 -4.60 10.50 35.44
CA GLU A 102 -3.21 10.33 35.87
C GLU A 102 -2.21 10.25 34.70
N GLY A 103 -2.70 10.41 33.46
CA GLY A 103 -1.89 10.28 32.25
C GLY A 103 -0.71 11.24 32.27
N GLY A 104 0.49 10.76 31.97
CA GLY A 104 1.71 11.57 31.94
C GLY A 104 2.34 11.85 33.30
N SER A 105 1.80 11.30 34.40
CA SER A 105 2.26 11.58 35.76
C SER A 105 3.36 10.62 36.24
N SER A 106 4.10 11.05 37.27
CA SER A 106 5.09 10.18 37.93
C SER A 106 4.44 9.02 38.70
N ALA A 107 3.21 9.21 39.19
CA ALA A 107 2.44 8.18 39.88
C ALA A 107 2.07 7.03 38.95
N GLU A 108 1.65 7.34 37.73
CA GLU A 108 1.32 6.34 36.71
C GLU A 108 2.52 5.45 36.38
N ILE A 109 3.69 6.05 36.15
CA ILE A 109 4.94 5.30 35.91
C ILE A 109 5.33 4.45 37.13
N ALA A 110 5.21 4.99 38.35
CA ALA A 110 5.49 4.24 39.58
C ALA A 110 4.63 2.98 39.67
N LYS A 111 3.33 3.09 39.37
CA LYS A 111 2.39 1.96 39.36
C LYS A 111 2.72 0.95 38.26
N TRP A 112 3.06 1.39 37.05
CA TRP A 112 3.44 0.47 35.97
C TRP A 112 4.70 -0.33 36.32
N LEU A 113 5.68 0.31 36.96
CA LEU A 113 6.95 -0.32 37.33
C LEU A 113 6.91 -1.11 38.65
N ASN A 114 5.79 -1.09 39.39
CA ASN A 114 5.74 -1.54 40.79
C ASN A 114 6.84 -0.90 41.67
N ALA A 115 7.21 0.35 41.36
CA ALA A 115 8.32 1.05 41.98
C ALA A 115 7.82 1.95 43.11
N PRO A 116 8.32 1.80 44.35
CA PRO A 116 7.92 2.66 45.44
C PRO A 116 8.46 4.07 45.27
N VAL A 117 7.73 5.04 45.84
CA VAL A 117 7.99 6.47 45.73
C VAL A 117 8.71 7.00 46.97
N VAL A 118 9.79 7.74 46.76
CA VAL A 118 10.38 8.64 47.75
C VAL A 118 9.90 10.05 47.44
N LEU A 119 9.10 10.62 48.35
CA LEU A 119 8.50 11.94 48.16
C LEU A 119 9.37 13.04 48.77
N VAL A 120 9.76 14.01 47.95
CA VAL A 120 10.57 15.18 48.33
C VAL A 120 9.65 16.36 48.64
N LEU A 121 9.84 16.95 49.82
CA LEU A 121 9.11 18.12 50.30
C LEU A 121 10.09 19.26 50.61
N ASP A 122 9.72 20.48 50.24
CA ASP A 122 10.41 21.68 50.73
C ASP A 122 9.96 21.94 52.18
N ALA A 123 10.89 21.79 53.13
CA ALA A 123 10.63 22.00 54.53
C ALA A 123 10.93 23.44 54.98
N TRP A 124 11.20 24.39 54.06
CA TRP A 124 11.44 25.78 54.43
C TRP A 124 10.25 26.39 55.18
N CYS A 125 10.48 26.79 56.44
CA CYS A 125 9.49 27.41 57.31
C CYS A 125 8.21 26.58 57.58
N ILE A 126 8.27 25.25 57.51
CA ILE A 126 7.12 24.36 57.82
C ILE A 126 7.48 23.38 58.95
N GLY A 127 6.61 23.26 59.96
CA GLY A 127 6.78 22.34 61.08
C GLY A 127 5.81 21.17 60.99
N ARG A 128 4.85 21.09 61.93
CA ARG A 128 3.87 19.99 62.02
C ARG A 128 3.03 19.78 60.75
N SER A 129 2.80 20.82 59.94
CA SER A 129 1.97 20.75 58.73
C SER A 129 2.52 19.78 57.67
N VAL A 130 3.82 19.42 57.71
CA VAL A 130 4.35 18.37 56.82
C VAL A 130 3.63 17.03 56.99
N ALA A 131 3.17 16.70 58.20
CA ALA A 131 2.43 15.45 58.43
C ALA A 131 1.07 15.45 57.71
N ALA A 132 0.40 16.61 57.60
CA ALA A 132 -0.83 16.72 56.84
C ALA A 132 -0.58 16.56 55.33
N MET A 133 0.51 17.15 54.82
CA MET A 133 0.91 17.01 53.42
C MET A 133 1.26 15.55 53.08
N VAL A 134 2.10 14.91 53.90
CA VAL A 134 2.48 13.51 53.71
C VAL A 134 1.27 12.59 53.80
N HIS A 135 0.37 12.81 54.77
CA HIS A 135 -0.89 12.07 54.83
C HIS A 135 -1.69 12.21 53.53
N GLY A 136 -1.91 13.45 53.08
CA GLY A 136 -2.65 13.73 51.85
C GLY A 136 -2.06 13.00 50.65
N TYR A 137 -0.74 13.09 50.44
CA TYR A 137 -0.09 12.41 49.32
C TYR A 137 -0.11 10.88 49.45
N ALA A 138 0.13 10.34 50.65
CA ALA A 138 0.22 8.91 50.89
C ALA A 138 -1.13 8.18 50.84
N SER A 139 -2.24 8.87 51.09
CA SER A 139 -3.59 8.27 51.06
C SER A 139 -4.43 8.70 49.87
N PHE A 140 -3.93 9.58 48.98
CA PHE A 140 -4.71 10.07 47.84
C PHE A 140 -4.96 8.97 46.81
N ASP A 141 -3.89 8.29 46.37
CA ASP A 141 -3.96 7.12 45.50
C ASP A 141 -3.44 5.89 46.28
N PRO A 142 -4.32 4.95 46.66
CA PRO A 142 -3.93 3.78 47.46
C PRO A 142 -3.04 2.78 46.70
N ASP A 143 -2.96 2.87 45.37
CA ASP A 143 -2.14 1.98 44.55
C ASP A 143 -0.68 2.47 44.46
N VAL A 144 -0.39 3.70 44.91
CA VAL A 144 0.98 4.24 44.98
C VAL A 144 1.64 3.84 46.30
N VAL A 145 2.70 3.04 46.20
CA VAL A 145 3.49 2.60 47.36
C VAL A 145 4.56 3.64 47.69
N PHE A 146 4.62 4.11 48.94
CA PHE A 146 5.66 5.03 49.39
C PHE A 146 6.80 4.30 50.10
N ALA A 147 8.03 4.46 49.61
CA ALA A 147 9.24 4.03 50.32
C ALA A 147 9.59 4.98 51.47
N GLY A 148 9.21 6.25 51.39
CA GLY A 148 9.45 7.23 52.45
C GLY A 148 9.43 8.68 51.98
N VAL A 149 9.82 9.59 52.86
CA VAL A 149 9.86 11.04 52.58
C VAL A 149 11.24 11.64 52.82
N VAL A 150 11.55 12.69 52.08
CA VAL A 150 12.75 13.53 52.24
C VAL A 150 12.34 14.97 52.46
N PHE A 151 12.85 15.57 53.52
CA PHE A 151 12.66 16.99 53.81
C PHE A 151 13.87 17.79 53.35
N ASN A 152 13.68 18.66 52.36
CA ASN A 152 14.73 19.52 51.81
C ASN A 152 14.70 20.90 52.48
N LYS A 153 15.84 21.61 52.50
CA LYS A 153 15.99 22.98 53.05
C LYS A 153 15.64 23.11 54.54
N ILE A 154 16.00 22.12 55.36
CA ILE A 154 15.78 22.19 56.81
C ILE A 154 16.67 23.25 57.49
N GLY A 155 16.21 23.73 58.65
CA GLY A 155 16.84 24.81 59.42
C GLY A 155 17.91 24.37 60.43
N GLY A 156 18.22 23.07 60.50
CA GLY A 156 19.15 22.46 61.45
C GLY A 156 18.51 21.34 62.28
N ASP A 157 19.27 20.75 63.23
CA ASP A 157 18.90 19.52 63.94
C ASP A 157 17.60 19.62 64.76
N ALA A 158 17.31 20.79 65.32
CA ALA A 158 16.06 21.00 66.05
C ALA A 158 14.84 20.90 65.12
N HIS A 159 14.98 21.43 63.90
CA HIS A 159 13.95 21.35 62.87
C HIS A 159 13.79 19.92 62.35
N ASP A 160 14.90 19.21 62.11
CA ASP A 160 14.88 17.77 61.78
C ASP A 160 14.05 16.96 62.78
N ARG A 161 14.36 17.08 64.08
CA ARG A 161 13.61 16.38 65.14
C ARG A 161 12.11 16.70 65.10
N TRP A 162 11.74 17.98 64.96
CA TRP A 162 10.34 18.36 64.87
C TRP A 162 9.60 17.75 63.68
N LEU A 163 10.25 17.64 62.52
CA LEU A 163 9.65 17.03 61.33
C LEU A 163 9.46 15.52 61.53
N ARG A 164 10.46 14.84 62.11
CA ARG A 164 10.37 13.41 62.45
C ARG A 164 9.28 13.14 63.49
N ASP A 165 9.22 13.94 64.55
CA ASP A 165 8.17 13.85 65.58
C ASP A 165 6.77 14.10 65.00
N ALA A 166 6.63 15.04 64.06
CA ALA A 166 5.36 15.31 63.38
C ALA A 166 4.86 14.10 62.58
N ILE A 167 5.75 13.40 61.87
CA ILE A 167 5.41 12.18 61.11
C ILE A 167 5.11 11.01 62.06
N ALA A 168 5.93 10.80 63.10
CA ALA A 168 5.82 9.67 64.01
C ALA A 168 4.61 9.76 64.97
N SER A 169 4.22 10.98 65.38
CA SER A 169 3.13 11.20 66.33
C SER A 169 1.72 11.04 65.74
N SER A 170 1.61 10.94 64.41
CA SER A 170 0.32 10.76 63.73
C SER A 170 0.18 9.31 63.25
N PRO A 171 -0.87 8.57 63.67
CA PRO A 171 -1.11 7.22 63.17
C PRO A 171 -1.40 7.18 61.65
N LEU A 172 -1.77 8.32 61.06
CA LEU A 172 -2.04 8.46 59.62
C LEU A 172 -0.76 8.53 58.76
N THR A 173 0.40 8.80 59.37
CA THR A 173 1.69 8.93 58.67
C THR A 173 2.79 8.05 59.26
N ALA A 174 2.54 7.38 60.39
CA ALA A 174 3.53 6.56 61.09
C ALA A 174 4.12 5.40 60.25
N ALA A 175 3.41 4.98 59.20
CA ALA A 175 3.88 3.96 58.26
C ALA A 175 4.86 4.50 57.19
N VAL A 176 5.00 5.82 57.04
CA VAL A 176 5.88 6.44 56.03
C VAL A 176 7.19 6.87 56.69
N PRO A 177 8.32 6.20 56.41
CA PRO A 177 9.59 6.53 57.06
C PRO A 177 10.19 7.83 56.53
N VAL A 178 10.88 8.57 57.41
CA VAL A 178 11.66 9.75 57.03
C VAL A 178 13.09 9.32 56.68
N LEU A 179 13.38 9.26 55.38
CA LEU A 179 14.65 8.75 54.84
C LEU A 179 15.78 9.79 54.90
N GLY A 180 15.45 11.08 54.91
CA GLY A 180 16.48 12.12 55.02
C GLY A 180 15.95 13.51 55.28
N CYS A 181 16.79 14.33 55.91
CA CYS A 181 16.52 15.73 56.23
C CYS A 181 17.72 16.58 55.80
N LEU A 182 17.61 17.24 54.65
CA LEU A 182 18.71 17.90 53.97
C LEU A 182 18.80 19.39 54.35
N PRO A 183 19.92 19.87 54.89
CA PRO A 183 20.09 21.29 55.21
C PRO A 183 20.15 22.14 53.95
N LYS A 184 19.75 23.41 54.08
CA LYS A 184 19.96 24.40 53.01
C LYS A 184 21.45 24.64 52.80
N THR A 185 22.01 24.11 51.71
CA THR A 185 23.45 24.15 51.43
C THR A 185 23.76 25.06 50.24
N VAL A 186 24.67 26.02 50.43
CA VAL A 186 25.17 26.90 49.36
C VAL A 186 26.05 26.06 48.41
N GLY A 187 25.73 26.04 47.12
CA GLY A 187 26.42 25.21 46.12
C GLY A 187 25.76 23.84 45.83
N ALA A 188 24.70 23.48 46.57
CA ALA A 188 23.86 22.30 46.29
C ALA A 188 22.64 22.61 45.40
N ALA A 189 22.46 23.89 45.01
CA ALA A 189 21.47 24.27 44.01
C ALA A 189 22.04 24.01 42.60
N VAL A 190 21.33 23.24 41.77
CA VAL A 190 21.65 23.15 40.35
C VAL A 190 21.24 24.49 39.73
N PRO A 191 22.14 25.22 39.04
CA PRO A 191 21.79 26.50 38.43
C PRO A 191 20.65 26.34 37.42
N GLU A 192 19.62 27.19 37.52
CA GLU A 192 18.48 27.23 36.59
C GLU A 192 18.71 28.27 35.47
N ARG A 193 18.28 27.96 34.24
CA ARG A 193 18.18 28.84 33.06
C ARG A 193 16.72 29.05 32.68
N HIS A 194 16.51 29.91 31.69
CA HIS A 194 15.20 30.16 31.07
C HIS A 194 14.53 28.92 30.45
N LEU A 195 15.25 27.79 30.31
CA LEU A 195 14.79 26.54 29.70
C LEU A 195 14.96 25.29 30.61
N GLY A 196 15.17 25.48 31.92
CA GLY A 196 15.45 24.38 32.86
C GLY A 196 16.88 24.44 33.43
N LEU A 197 17.44 23.32 33.90
CA LEU A 197 18.78 23.32 34.51
C LEU A 197 19.87 23.73 33.50
N HIS A 198 20.97 24.31 34.00
CA HIS A 198 22.16 24.50 33.18
C HIS A 198 22.64 23.14 32.65
N MET A 199 23.07 23.11 31.38
CA MET A 199 23.76 21.94 30.84
C MET A 199 25.02 21.65 31.67
N PRO A 200 25.29 20.38 32.03
CA PRO A 200 26.55 20.02 32.63
C PRO A 200 27.67 20.25 31.62
N THR A 201 28.71 20.98 32.01
CA THR A 201 29.90 21.16 31.18
C THR A 201 30.94 20.09 31.51
N ASP A 202 31.67 19.65 30.49
CA ASP A 202 32.79 18.71 30.65
C ASP A 202 33.90 19.36 31.48
N GLY A 203 33.84 19.15 32.80
CA GLY A 203 34.80 19.69 33.77
C GLY A 203 34.20 20.05 35.13
N ASP A 204 32.89 20.35 35.20
CA ASP A 204 32.23 20.78 36.44
C ASP A 204 31.52 19.63 37.18
N ARG A 205 32.31 18.65 37.66
CA ARG A 205 31.79 17.58 38.55
C ARG A 205 31.62 18.01 40.01
N GLY A 206 32.10 19.21 40.36
CA GLY A 206 32.15 19.69 41.73
C GLY A 206 30.76 19.73 42.38
N HIS A 207 29.74 20.10 41.60
CA HIS A 207 28.36 20.12 42.08
C HIS A 207 27.80 18.73 42.42
N ILE A 208 28.02 17.73 41.56
CA ILE A 208 27.58 16.34 41.80
C ILE A 208 28.26 15.76 43.04
N GLU A 209 29.55 16.03 43.24
CA GLU A 209 30.28 15.61 44.44
C GLU A 209 29.77 16.27 45.73
N VAL A 210 29.31 17.53 45.64
CA VAL A 210 28.64 18.21 46.76
C VAL A 210 27.31 17.53 47.08
N LEU A 211 26.49 17.23 46.07
CA LEU A 211 25.22 16.51 46.26
C LEU A 211 25.45 15.11 46.84
N ALA A 212 26.41 14.35 46.32
CA ALA A 212 26.73 13.02 46.84
C ALA A 212 27.11 13.06 48.32
N ARG A 213 27.98 14.00 48.73
CA ARG A 213 28.38 14.17 50.14
C ARG A 213 27.21 14.60 51.03
N LEU A 214 26.34 15.48 50.53
CA LEU A 214 25.15 15.92 51.25
C LEU A 214 24.21 14.73 51.52
N LEU A 215 23.96 13.89 50.51
CA LEU A 215 23.10 12.73 50.63
C LEU A 215 23.75 11.63 51.49
N GLU A 216 25.06 11.39 51.39
CA GLU A 216 25.78 10.46 52.26
C GLU A 216 25.67 10.81 53.76
N GLY A 217 25.62 12.11 54.10
CA GLY A 217 25.54 12.58 55.48
C GLY A 217 24.13 12.73 56.04
N HIS A 218 23.12 12.92 55.19
CA HIS A 218 21.78 13.33 55.62
C HIS A 218 20.63 12.46 55.08
N PHE A 219 20.92 11.42 54.30
CA PHE A 219 19.94 10.46 53.77
C PHE A 219 20.37 9.02 54.06
N ASP A 220 19.44 8.19 54.56
CA ASP A 220 19.69 6.79 54.88
C ASP A 220 19.59 5.90 53.63
N LEU A 221 20.70 5.84 52.88
CA LEU A 221 20.84 5.01 51.69
C LEU A 221 20.66 3.51 51.98
N ASP A 222 21.03 3.06 53.18
CA ASP A 222 20.93 1.65 53.55
C ASP A 222 19.47 1.29 53.87
N ALA A 223 18.71 2.18 54.51
CA ALA A 223 17.27 2.04 54.69
C ALA A 223 16.55 2.04 53.34
N LEU A 224 16.93 2.94 52.43
CA LEU A 224 16.37 2.94 51.08
C LEU A 224 16.53 1.55 50.45
N GLN A 225 17.75 1.00 50.39
CA GLN A 225 18.00 -0.32 49.82
C GLN A 225 17.18 -1.44 50.49
N ARG A 226 16.99 -1.39 51.81
CA ARG A 226 16.14 -2.36 52.54
C ARG A 226 14.65 -2.25 52.22
N LEU A 227 14.17 -1.08 51.81
CA LEU A 227 12.76 -0.80 51.55
C LEU A 227 12.34 -1.11 50.09
N LEU A 228 13.29 -1.38 49.19
CA LEU A 228 13.01 -1.71 47.78
C LEU A 228 12.66 -3.20 47.57
N VAL A 229 11.89 -3.79 48.47
CA VAL A 229 11.38 -5.17 48.34
C VAL A 229 10.08 -5.15 47.54
N SER A 230 10.17 -4.75 46.26
CA SER A 230 9.03 -4.78 45.35
C SER A 230 8.98 -6.09 44.58
N ALA A 231 7.76 -6.53 44.22
CA ALA A 231 7.61 -7.52 43.17
C ALA A 231 8.21 -6.96 41.85
N PRO A 232 8.80 -7.82 41.00
CA PRO A 232 9.26 -7.39 39.68
C PRO A 232 8.16 -6.61 38.95
N PRO A 233 8.52 -5.58 38.16
CA PRO A 233 7.58 -5.02 37.20
C PRO A 233 7.05 -6.11 36.27
N PRO A 234 5.81 -5.99 35.78
CA PRO A 234 5.26 -6.92 34.82
C PRO A 234 6.22 -7.11 33.65
N THR A 235 6.48 -8.36 33.27
CA THR A 235 7.23 -8.63 32.05
C THR A 235 6.30 -8.31 30.88
N PRO A 236 6.69 -7.38 29.97
CA PRO A 236 5.89 -7.13 28.79
C PRO A 236 5.80 -8.43 27.97
N PRO A 237 4.75 -8.62 27.14
CA PRO A 237 4.81 -9.64 26.10
C PRO A 237 6.14 -9.46 25.37
N LEU A 238 6.88 -10.55 25.15
CA LEU A 238 8.16 -10.50 24.44
C LEU A 238 7.92 -9.80 23.10
N SER A 239 8.20 -8.50 23.05
CA SER A 239 8.47 -7.80 21.82
C SER A 239 9.70 -8.52 21.31
N ASN A 240 9.50 -9.38 20.30
CA ASN A 240 10.60 -10.02 19.61
C ASN A 240 11.55 -8.88 19.30
N ALA A 241 12.71 -8.85 19.98
CA ALA A 241 13.79 -8.00 19.57
C ALA A 241 14.09 -8.49 18.16
N GLU A 242 13.52 -7.82 17.16
CA GLU A 242 13.77 -8.14 15.76
C GLU A 242 15.28 -7.97 15.62
N THR A 243 15.98 -9.09 15.68
CA THR A 243 17.37 -9.18 15.28
C THR A 243 17.31 -8.94 13.79
N PHE A 244 17.49 -7.68 13.40
CA PHE A 244 17.67 -7.36 12.00
C PHE A 244 18.89 -8.16 11.52
N PRO A 245 18.78 -8.85 10.38
CA PRO A 245 19.98 -9.41 9.75
C PRO A 245 21.00 -8.29 9.59
N ALA A 246 22.29 -8.63 9.67
CA ALA A 246 23.37 -7.67 9.50
C ALA A 246 23.30 -7.08 8.08
N LEU A 247 22.62 -5.94 7.95
CA LEU A 247 22.57 -5.16 6.72
C LEU A 247 23.83 -4.30 6.64
N PRO A 248 24.26 -3.90 5.43
CA PRO A 248 25.29 -2.87 5.28
C PRO A 248 24.95 -1.65 6.13
N PRO A 249 25.91 -1.12 6.90
CA PRO A 249 25.61 -0.09 7.88
C PRO A 249 25.23 1.23 7.20
N VAL A 250 24.15 1.83 7.67
CA VAL A 250 23.85 3.22 7.34
C VAL A 250 24.72 4.10 8.24
N ARG A 251 25.77 4.70 7.68
CA ARG A 251 26.54 5.75 8.35
C ARG A 251 25.64 6.98 8.54
N LEU A 252 25.34 7.30 9.79
CA LEU A 252 24.47 8.41 10.19
C LEU A 252 25.30 9.45 10.93
N GLY A 253 25.42 10.65 10.36
CA GLY A 253 26.05 11.78 11.05
C GLY A 253 25.07 12.39 12.04
N VAL A 254 25.41 12.40 13.33
CA VAL A 254 24.58 13.00 14.38
C VAL A 254 25.29 14.26 14.90
N ALA A 255 24.66 15.42 14.74
CA ALA A 255 25.23 16.69 15.21
C ALA A 255 25.25 16.73 16.74
N LYS A 256 26.40 16.67 17.38
CA LYS A 256 26.49 16.61 18.85
C LYS A 256 27.56 17.54 19.39
N ASP A 257 27.12 18.64 19.98
CA ASP A 257 27.93 19.63 20.69
C ASP A 257 27.05 20.51 21.60
N ASP A 258 27.59 21.62 22.10
CA ASP A 258 26.86 22.53 23.00
C ASP A 258 25.62 23.17 22.34
N ALA A 259 25.58 23.29 21.01
CA ALA A 259 24.43 23.80 20.29
C ALA A 259 23.40 22.71 19.96
N PHE A 260 23.82 21.45 19.82
CA PHE A 260 22.97 20.31 19.47
C PHE A 260 23.14 19.18 20.49
N CYS A 261 22.35 19.23 21.55
CA CYS A 261 22.52 18.41 22.74
C CYS A 261 21.26 17.65 23.16
N PHE A 262 20.09 17.95 22.59
CA PHE A 262 18.84 17.30 22.98
C PHE A 262 18.61 16.01 22.19
N TYR A 263 18.87 14.89 22.85
CA TYR A 263 18.69 13.55 22.29
C TYR A 263 18.12 12.60 23.33
N TYR A 264 17.12 11.81 22.95
CA TYR A 264 16.76 10.62 23.71
C TYR A 264 17.81 9.53 23.50
N ALA A 265 18.39 9.01 24.59
CA ALA A 265 19.36 7.91 24.52
C ALA A 265 18.77 6.69 23.80
N ASP A 266 17.47 6.45 23.98
CA ASP A 266 16.75 5.36 23.33
C ASP A 266 16.64 5.56 21.81
N ASN A 267 16.53 6.79 21.30
CA ASN A 267 16.53 7.06 19.86
C ASN A 267 17.83 6.60 19.20
N LEU A 268 18.97 6.99 19.77
CA LEU A 268 20.29 6.62 19.23
C LEU A 268 20.48 5.09 19.27
N ARG A 269 20.00 4.44 20.33
CA ARG A 269 19.98 2.98 20.45
C ARG A 269 19.11 2.33 19.37
N VAL A 270 17.89 2.83 19.13
CA VAL A 270 17.00 2.31 18.09
C VAL A 270 17.64 2.43 16.71
N LEU A 271 18.24 3.59 16.39
CA LEU A 271 18.94 3.79 15.12
C LEU A 271 20.11 2.80 14.96
N ALA A 272 20.90 2.58 16.01
CA ALA A 272 21.96 1.57 15.99
C ALA A 272 21.42 0.15 15.77
N GLN A 273 20.31 -0.20 16.41
CA GLN A 273 19.64 -1.51 16.20
C GLN A 273 19.08 -1.69 14.78
N LEU A 274 18.68 -0.61 14.12
CA LEU A 274 18.26 -0.59 12.72
C LEU A 274 19.45 -0.68 11.74
N GLY A 275 20.66 -0.95 12.25
CA GLY A 275 21.87 -1.12 11.45
C GLY A 275 22.57 0.19 11.12
N CYS A 276 22.42 1.24 11.93
CA CYS A 276 23.18 2.47 11.75
C CYS A 276 24.52 2.42 12.47
N THR A 277 25.56 2.91 11.81
CA THR A 277 26.79 3.33 12.48
C THR A 277 26.70 4.83 12.71
N ILE A 278 26.64 5.25 13.97
CA ILE A 278 26.49 6.65 14.33
C ILE A 278 27.87 7.31 14.42
N GLU A 279 28.05 8.39 13.66
CA GLU A 279 29.23 9.24 13.72
C GLU A 279 28.83 10.61 14.26
N PHE A 280 29.30 10.95 15.46
CA PHE A 280 29.05 12.25 16.05
C PHE A 280 29.98 13.29 15.43
N PHE A 281 29.45 14.46 15.09
CA PHE A 281 30.22 15.61 14.60
C PHE A 281 29.71 16.90 15.24
N SER A 282 30.55 17.93 15.30
CA SER A 282 30.20 19.23 15.90
C SER A 282 30.01 20.30 14.83
N PRO A 283 28.78 20.82 14.64
CA PRO A 283 28.57 22.00 13.82
C PRO A 283 29.35 23.25 14.29
N LEU A 284 29.67 23.35 15.58
CA LEU A 284 30.48 24.44 16.13
C LEU A 284 31.97 24.34 15.77
N HIS A 285 32.52 23.13 15.79
CA HIS A 285 33.98 22.94 15.80
C HIS A 285 34.54 22.29 14.53
N ASP A 286 33.77 21.42 13.87
CA ASP A 286 34.23 20.73 12.66
C ASP A 286 34.05 21.58 11.41
N ALA A 287 34.89 21.37 10.39
CA ALA A 287 34.83 22.16 9.15
C ALA A 287 33.90 21.56 8.07
N ARG A 288 33.56 20.27 8.17
CA ARG A 288 32.76 19.54 7.17
C ARG A 288 31.96 18.43 7.83
N VAL A 289 30.85 18.06 7.21
CA VAL A 289 30.11 16.85 7.61
C VAL A 289 30.96 15.61 7.34
N PRO A 290 30.85 14.56 8.19
CA PRO A 290 31.55 13.30 7.95
C PRO A 290 31.06 12.60 6.67
N ASP A 291 31.78 11.55 6.24
CA ASP A 291 31.36 10.73 5.09
C ASP A 291 30.21 9.79 5.48
N VAL A 292 29.00 10.33 5.44
CA VAL A 292 27.77 9.67 5.91
C VAL A 292 26.67 9.63 4.85
N HIS A 293 25.69 8.76 5.05
CA HIS A 293 24.56 8.57 4.14
C HIS A 293 23.35 9.44 4.51
N ALA A 294 23.24 9.83 5.79
CA ALA A 294 22.20 10.70 6.30
C ALA A 294 22.73 11.59 7.45
N LEU A 295 22.02 12.69 7.74
CA LEU A 295 22.29 13.58 8.87
C LEU A 295 21.10 13.65 9.83
N TYR A 296 21.38 13.70 11.12
CA TYR A 296 20.42 13.97 12.18
C TYR A 296 20.89 15.16 13.03
N PHE A 297 20.09 16.22 13.05
CA PHE A 297 20.24 17.35 13.94
C PHE A 297 19.15 17.30 15.01
N GLY A 298 19.50 16.97 16.24
CA GLY A 298 18.60 17.05 17.39
C GLY A 298 18.29 18.49 17.78
N GLY A 299 17.59 18.63 18.90
CA GLY A 299 17.37 19.95 19.51
C GLY A 299 18.61 20.48 20.23
N GLY A 300 18.48 21.66 20.80
CA GLY A 300 19.52 22.30 21.61
C GLY A 300 19.36 23.81 21.59
N TYR A 301 20.47 24.52 21.75
CA TYR A 301 20.52 25.96 21.96
C TYR A 301 21.33 26.71 20.88
N PRO A 302 21.02 26.57 19.58
CA PRO A 302 21.79 27.22 18.51
C PRO A 302 21.81 28.75 18.65
N GLU A 303 20.82 29.37 19.28
CA GLU A 303 20.77 30.80 19.56
C GLU A 303 21.88 31.28 20.51
N LEU A 304 22.29 30.46 21.47
CA LEU A 304 23.39 30.79 22.39
C LEU A 304 24.76 30.76 21.69
N HIS A 305 24.82 30.09 20.54
CA HIS A 305 26.03 29.91 19.74
C HIS A 305 25.91 30.49 18.33
N ALA A 306 24.92 31.36 18.07
CA ALA A 306 24.56 31.80 16.73
C ALA A 306 25.73 32.45 15.97
N ALA A 307 26.52 33.28 16.64
CA ALA A 307 27.72 33.91 16.05
C ALA A 307 28.81 32.88 15.69
N ALA A 308 29.00 31.84 16.49
CA ALA A 308 29.99 30.79 16.21
C ALA A 308 29.53 29.90 15.05
N LEU A 309 28.25 29.53 15.02
CA LEU A 309 27.63 28.78 13.93
C LEU A 309 27.69 29.56 12.61
N GLU A 310 27.42 30.87 12.64
CA GLU A 310 27.54 31.76 11.48
C GLU A 310 29.00 31.84 10.99
N ALA A 311 29.96 31.98 11.90
CA ALA A 311 31.39 32.04 11.56
C ALA A 311 31.91 30.76 10.90
N ASN A 312 31.34 29.59 11.21
CA ASN A 312 31.69 28.31 10.60
C ASN A 312 31.07 28.13 9.19
N ALA A 313 31.46 29.00 8.25
CA ALA A 313 30.97 28.96 6.88
C ALA A 313 31.27 27.64 6.16
N ALA A 314 32.40 26.99 6.48
CA ALA A 314 32.79 25.72 5.88
C ALA A 314 31.79 24.60 6.21
N MET A 315 31.42 24.46 7.49
CA MET A 315 30.41 23.49 7.91
C MET A 315 29.05 23.80 7.30
N ARG A 316 28.59 25.06 7.33
CA ARG A 316 27.29 25.46 6.75
C ARG A 316 27.21 25.12 5.27
N LEU A 317 28.25 25.42 4.48
CA LEU A 317 28.30 25.05 3.06
C LEU A 317 28.32 23.53 2.86
N SER A 318 29.00 22.80 3.74
CA SER A 318 29.04 21.33 3.70
C SER A 318 27.66 20.71 3.96
N VAL A 319 26.91 21.20 4.96
CA VAL A 319 25.54 20.75 5.26
C VAL A 319 24.59 21.12 4.12
N HIS A 320 24.71 22.33 3.56
CA HIS A 320 23.91 22.77 2.43
C HIS A 320 24.13 21.87 1.19
N ALA A 321 25.38 21.58 0.85
CA ALA A 321 25.72 20.69 -0.25
C ALA A 321 25.22 19.25 -0.01
N PHE A 322 25.26 18.78 1.23
CA PHE A 322 24.70 17.48 1.62
C PHE A 322 23.19 17.44 1.36
N ALA A 323 22.43 18.40 1.88
CA ALA A 323 20.98 18.48 1.67
C ALA A 323 20.61 18.63 0.18
N ALA A 324 21.35 19.45 -0.57
CA ALA A 324 21.14 19.67 -2.00
C ALA A 324 21.37 18.41 -2.87
N SER A 325 22.15 17.44 -2.38
CA SER A 325 22.32 16.14 -3.05
C SER A 325 21.09 15.22 -2.95
N GLY A 326 20.04 15.63 -2.22
CA GLY A 326 18.82 14.85 -2.02
C GLY A 326 18.93 13.77 -0.94
N ARG A 327 20.07 13.67 -0.25
CA ARG A 327 20.26 12.77 0.90
C ARG A 327 19.41 13.20 2.09
N LEU A 328 19.10 12.23 2.95
CA LEU A 328 18.24 12.43 4.11
C LEU A 328 18.90 13.35 5.14
N VAL A 329 18.20 14.43 5.50
CA VAL A 329 18.53 15.28 6.65
C VAL A 329 17.30 15.35 7.54
N TYR A 330 17.39 14.82 8.76
CA TYR A 330 16.34 14.91 9.76
C TYR A 330 16.73 15.91 10.84
N ALA A 331 15.83 16.85 11.16
CA ALA A 331 16.12 17.93 12.09
C ALA A 331 14.96 18.22 13.05
N GLU A 332 15.27 18.34 14.34
CA GLU A 332 14.31 18.64 15.41
C GLU A 332 14.68 19.96 16.10
N CYS A 333 13.68 20.81 16.37
CA CYS A 333 13.79 22.07 17.11
C CYS A 333 15.04 22.91 16.76
N GLY A 334 16.11 22.85 17.54
CA GLY A 334 17.38 23.54 17.27
C GLY A 334 17.98 23.20 15.90
N GLY A 335 17.83 21.95 15.45
CA GLY A 335 18.17 21.54 14.08
C GLY A 335 17.39 22.31 13.02
N LEU A 336 16.07 22.52 13.20
CA LEU A 336 15.26 23.34 12.30
C LEU A 336 15.79 24.78 12.26
N MET A 337 16.14 25.34 13.42
CA MET A 337 16.68 26.70 13.53
C MET A 337 17.98 26.87 12.75
N TYR A 338 18.88 25.87 12.83
CA TYR A 338 20.14 25.88 12.11
C TYR A 338 20.00 25.65 10.60
N LEU A 339 18.99 24.91 10.16
CA LEU A 339 18.73 24.69 8.73
C LEU A 339 18.01 25.86 8.04
N ALA A 340 17.45 26.80 8.81
CA ALA A 340 16.84 28.03 8.32
C ALA A 340 17.84 28.93 7.56
N GLN A 341 17.33 29.98 6.90
CA GLN A 341 18.18 31.01 6.27
C GLN A 341 18.91 31.84 7.33
N ARG A 342 18.17 32.30 8.34
CA ARG A 342 18.70 33.12 9.42
C ARG A 342 18.06 32.74 10.74
N LEU A 343 18.83 32.88 11.80
CA LEU A 343 18.37 32.86 13.18
C LEU A 343 18.43 34.28 13.75
N ILE A 344 17.30 34.81 14.20
CA ILE A 344 17.16 36.16 14.74
C ILE A 344 17.03 36.08 16.25
N HIS A 345 18.01 36.61 16.96
CA HIS A 345 18.07 36.65 18.43
C HIS A 345 18.48 38.05 18.88
N ASP A 346 17.74 38.63 19.84
CA ASP A 346 17.96 39.99 20.36
C ASP A 346 18.11 41.07 19.26
N GLY A 347 17.30 40.95 18.21
CA GLY A 347 17.31 41.87 17.06
C GLY A 347 18.50 41.70 16.10
N THR A 348 19.42 40.78 16.38
CA THR A 348 20.55 40.44 15.50
C THR A 348 20.19 39.22 14.67
N ALA A 349 20.37 39.32 13.35
CA ALA A 349 20.14 38.23 12.42
C ALA A 349 21.48 37.56 12.06
N HIS A 350 21.58 36.25 12.33
CA HIS A 350 22.75 35.44 12.03
C HIS A 350 22.47 34.52 10.84
N ALA A 351 23.36 34.48 9.86
CA ALA A 351 23.26 33.58 8.72
C ALA A 351 23.46 32.12 9.14
N MET A 352 22.48 31.28 8.81
CA MET A 352 22.46 29.85 9.12
C MET A 352 22.76 29.05 7.83
N VAL A 353 22.37 27.77 7.74
CA VAL A 353 22.71 26.91 6.60
C VAL A 353 21.95 27.31 5.32
N GLY A 354 20.71 27.78 5.45
CA GLY A 354 19.88 28.21 4.32
C GLY A 354 19.37 27.07 3.44
N VAL A 355 19.08 25.91 4.04
CA VAL A 355 18.39 24.80 3.35
C VAL A 355 16.88 25.06 3.29
N LEU A 356 16.32 25.59 4.39
CA LEU A 356 14.90 25.87 4.51
C LEU A 356 14.59 27.31 4.04
N PRO A 357 13.48 27.55 3.34
CA PRO A 357 13.09 28.85 2.78
C PRO A 357 12.43 29.80 3.80
N ILE A 358 12.88 29.73 5.06
CA ILE A 358 12.34 30.48 6.19
C ILE A 358 13.46 31.05 7.06
N ASP A 359 13.13 32.06 7.85
CA ASP A 359 13.93 32.51 8.99
C ASP A 359 13.33 31.96 10.29
N VAL A 360 14.10 31.93 11.36
CA VAL A 360 13.59 31.64 12.71
C VAL A 360 13.88 32.81 13.63
N THR A 361 12.86 33.26 14.36
CA THR A 361 12.96 34.38 15.30
C THR A 361 12.72 33.89 16.72
N MET A 362 13.62 34.26 17.65
CA MET A 362 13.44 34.02 19.07
C MET A 362 12.36 34.96 19.63
N THR A 363 11.50 34.42 20.50
CA THR A 363 10.37 35.11 21.10
C THR A 363 10.42 34.96 22.63
N PRO A 364 9.81 35.87 23.40
CA PRO A 364 9.72 35.74 24.86
C PRO A 364 8.70 34.69 25.31
N ARG A 365 7.89 34.14 24.38
CA ARG A 365 6.82 33.19 24.69
C ARG A 365 7.29 31.76 24.46
N MET A 366 7.16 30.93 25.48
CA MET A 366 7.42 29.50 25.37
C MET A 366 6.23 28.76 24.74
N THR A 367 6.52 27.88 23.79
CA THR A 367 5.64 26.79 23.40
C THR A 367 6.16 25.52 24.04
N MET A 368 5.35 24.89 24.89
CA MET A 368 5.67 23.62 25.53
C MET A 368 4.41 22.78 25.67
N GLY A 369 4.50 21.50 25.35
CA GLY A 369 3.46 20.51 25.65
C GLY A 369 3.49 19.30 24.73
N TYR A 370 2.72 18.29 25.11
CA TYR A 370 2.50 17.12 24.27
C TYR A 370 1.71 17.49 23.02
N CYS A 371 2.04 16.81 21.93
CA CYS A 371 1.38 16.96 20.65
C CYS A 371 1.12 15.60 20.01
N VAL A 372 0.12 15.56 19.14
CA VAL A 372 -0.04 14.50 18.17
C VAL A 372 0.27 15.07 16.80
N ALA A 373 1.29 14.54 16.13
CA ALA A 373 1.72 14.91 14.80
C ALA A 373 1.21 13.89 13.77
N GLN A 374 0.30 14.32 12.91
CA GLN A 374 -0.14 13.54 11.76
C GLN A 374 0.81 13.78 10.59
N VAL A 375 1.39 12.70 10.05
CA VAL A 375 2.29 12.73 8.91
C VAL A 375 1.57 13.26 7.67
N SER A 376 2.13 14.27 7.02
CA SER A 376 1.59 14.82 5.76
C SER A 376 1.77 13.86 4.60
N SER A 377 1.01 14.04 3.51
CA SER A 377 1.18 13.24 2.29
C SER A 377 2.59 13.36 1.70
N ALA A 378 3.22 14.53 1.80
CA ALA A 378 4.59 14.75 1.35
C ALA A 378 5.61 13.93 2.17
N LEU A 379 5.48 13.95 3.50
CA LEU A 379 6.34 13.17 4.39
C LEU A 379 6.09 11.67 4.24
N ALA A 380 4.82 11.26 4.14
CA ALA A 380 4.43 9.88 3.86
C ALA A 380 5.04 9.37 2.55
N ALA A 381 5.00 10.17 1.48
CA ALA A 381 5.58 9.82 0.19
C ALA A 381 7.11 9.70 0.21
N LEU A 382 7.79 10.59 0.96
CA LEU A 382 9.25 10.57 1.13
C LEU A 382 9.71 9.32 1.91
N LEU A 383 9.06 9.06 3.05
CA LEU A 383 9.43 7.96 3.95
C LEU A 383 8.83 6.61 3.54
N GLN A 384 7.83 6.61 2.66
CA GLN A 384 6.97 5.47 2.32
C GLN A 384 6.15 4.96 3.53
N LEU A 385 5.65 5.88 4.34
CA LEU A 385 4.74 5.59 5.45
C LEU A 385 3.27 5.63 4.99
N PRO A 386 2.35 4.96 5.69
CA PRO A 386 0.92 5.16 5.48
C PRO A 386 0.52 6.64 5.68
N GLU A 387 -0.32 7.17 4.79
CA GLU A 387 -0.86 8.53 4.98
C GLU A 387 -1.67 8.60 6.28
N GLY A 388 -1.54 9.72 7.01
CA GLY A 388 -2.23 9.93 8.27
C GLY A 388 -1.63 9.18 9.46
N THR A 389 -0.45 8.56 9.32
CA THR A 389 0.33 8.01 10.44
C THR A 389 0.41 9.06 11.56
N SER A 390 0.07 8.65 12.79
CA SER A 390 -0.07 9.55 13.93
C SER A 390 1.06 9.29 14.92
N LEU A 391 1.85 10.33 15.20
CA LEU A 391 3.04 10.26 16.05
C LEU A 391 2.83 11.11 17.30
N ALA A 392 2.86 10.50 18.48
CA ALA A 392 2.88 11.22 19.75
C ALA A 392 4.26 11.86 19.96
N CYS A 393 4.26 13.17 20.24
CA CYS A 393 5.45 14.01 20.29
C CYS A 393 5.37 15.03 21.41
N GLN A 394 6.46 15.78 21.57
CA GLN A 394 6.47 17.02 22.33
C GLN A 394 6.98 18.17 21.45
N GLN A 395 6.44 19.37 21.65
CA GLN A 395 7.07 20.61 21.20
C GLN A 395 7.60 21.38 22.41
N PHE A 396 8.81 21.92 22.29
CA PHE A 396 9.46 22.71 23.33
C PHE A 396 10.41 23.74 22.72
N HIS A 397 9.98 25.00 22.62
CA HIS A 397 10.78 26.07 22.00
C HIS A 397 10.32 27.48 22.41
N PHE A 398 11.24 28.45 22.30
CA PHE A 398 10.97 29.90 22.43
C PHE A 398 10.97 30.62 21.08
N SER A 399 11.07 29.90 19.98
CA SER A 399 11.20 30.48 18.65
C SER A 399 9.92 30.33 17.81
N GLU A 400 9.80 31.10 16.75
CA GLU A 400 8.77 30.91 15.73
C GLU A 400 9.37 30.96 14.32
N MET A 401 8.75 30.24 13.39
CA MET A 401 9.10 30.36 11.97
C MET A 401 8.62 31.71 11.45
N THR A 402 9.47 32.40 10.70
CA THR A 402 9.18 33.70 10.10
C THR A 402 9.55 33.68 8.61
N HIS A 403 8.84 34.46 7.80
CA HIS A 403 9.11 34.63 6.38
C HIS A 403 9.14 36.11 6.05
N ARG A 404 10.33 36.64 5.70
CA ARG A 404 10.56 38.05 5.39
C ARG A 404 10.16 39.02 6.52
N GLY A 405 10.40 38.61 7.77
CA GLY A 405 10.15 39.44 8.96
C GLY A 405 8.73 39.39 9.52
N GLU A 406 7.85 38.58 8.94
CA GLU A 406 6.51 38.30 9.47
C GLU A 406 6.40 36.83 9.92
N PRO A 407 5.48 36.48 10.84
CA PRO A 407 5.20 35.08 11.19
C PRO A 407 4.92 34.24 9.94
N ALA A 408 5.48 33.03 9.86
CA ALA A 408 5.26 32.15 8.72
C ALA A 408 3.80 31.66 8.66
N GLN A 409 3.11 31.58 9.81
CA GLN A 409 1.73 31.10 9.88
C GLN A 409 0.76 31.95 9.04
N VAL A 410 0.00 31.27 8.18
CA VAL A 410 -1.11 31.85 7.42
C VAL A 410 -2.40 31.52 8.16
N LEU A 411 -3.13 32.56 8.57
CA LEU A 411 -4.36 32.42 9.34
C LEU A 411 -5.60 32.55 8.45
N ASP A 412 -6.64 31.76 8.72
CA ASP A 412 -7.97 31.96 8.14
C ASP A 412 -8.77 33.06 8.86
N ALA A 413 -10.00 33.33 8.41
CA ALA A 413 -10.88 34.34 9.00
C ALA A 413 -11.27 34.06 10.47
N ARG A 414 -11.04 32.84 10.97
CA ARG A 414 -11.29 32.41 12.36
C ARG A 414 -10.02 32.41 13.21
N GLY A 415 -8.87 32.78 12.63
CA GLY A 415 -7.58 32.76 13.31
C GLY A 415 -6.92 31.38 13.37
N THR A 416 -7.36 30.41 12.56
CA THR A 416 -6.77 29.06 12.49
C THR A 416 -5.60 29.04 11.51
N VAL A 417 -4.50 28.39 11.86
CA VAL A 417 -3.36 28.23 10.94
C VAL A 417 -3.74 27.23 9.84
N VAL A 418 -3.79 27.70 8.59
CA VAL A 418 -4.14 26.90 7.41
C VAL A 418 -2.95 26.64 6.50
N GLY A 419 -1.82 27.30 6.73
CA GLY A 419 -0.61 27.13 5.92
C GLY A 419 0.60 27.84 6.52
N LEU A 420 1.75 27.67 5.87
CA LEU A 420 3.03 28.27 6.24
C LEU A 420 3.63 29.00 5.03
N ARG A 421 3.88 30.31 5.15
CA ARG A 421 4.49 31.15 4.11
C ARG A 421 5.89 30.63 3.76
N GLY A 422 6.14 30.45 2.47
CA GLY A 422 7.41 29.95 1.95
C GLY A 422 7.59 28.43 2.07
N ILE A 423 6.61 27.70 2.63
CA ILE A 423 6.64 26.24 2.79
C ILE A 423 5.48 25.63 2.00
N ASP A 424 5.79 24.97 0.90
CA ASP A 424 4.77 24.32 0.06
C ASP A 424 4.29 22.99 0.65
N THR A 425 5.17 22.28 1.37
CA THR A 425 4.88 20.95 1.91
C THR A 425 5.25 20.88 3.40
N PRO A 426 4.28 21.13 4.30
CA PRO A 426 4.47 20.90 5.73
C PRO A 426 4.81 19.44 6.03
N ALA A 427 5.61 19.19 7.06
CA ALA A 427 5.95 17.83 7.47
C ALA A 427 4.80 17.14 8.20
N TYR A 428 4.10 17.91 9.03
CA TYR A 428 3.06 17.41 9.92
C TYR A 428 1.84 18.32 9.93
N ALA A 429 0.70 17.75 10.29
CA ALA A 429 -0.41 18.47 10.89
C ALA A 429 -0.43 18.13 12.39
N THR A 430 -0.17 19.12 13.25
CA THR A 430 -0.01 18.91 14.70
C THR A 430 -1.21 19.42 15.47
N ARG A 431 -1.56 18.70 16.53
CA ARG A 431 -2.55 19.14 17.53
C ARG A 431 -1.90 19.06 18.90
N MET A 432 -1.83 20.20 19.60
CA MET A 432 -1.40 20.24 21.00
C MET A 432 -2.44 19.57 21.89
N GLU A 433 -1.99 18.79 22.86
CA GLU A 433 -2.88 18.13 23.82
C GLU A 433 -3.34 19.13 24.88
N ARG A 434 -4.37 19.91 24.53
CA ARG A 434 -5.08 20.82 25.45
C ARG A 434 -6.50 21.12 24.94
N PRO A 435 -7.45 21.45 25.83
CA PRO A 435 -8.84 21.72 25.45
C PRO A 435 -8.95 22.78 24.34
N GLY A 436 -9.64 22.43 23.24
CA GLY A 436 -9.92 23.34 22.13
C GLY A 436 -8.73 23.68 21.23
N ALA A 437 -7.59 22.97 21.32
CA ALA A 437 -6.47 23.19 20.43
C ALA A 437 -6.83 22.87 18.97
N PRO A 438 -6.64 23.81 18.02
CA PRO A 438 -6.81 23.50 16.61
C PRO A 438 -5.68 22.59 16.12
N THR A 439 -5.94 21.88 15.02
CA THR A 439 -4.87 21.24 14.24
C THR A 439 -4.22 22.30 13.35
N SER A 440 -2.89 22.29 13.25
CA SER A 440 -2.13 23.29 12.50
C SER A 440 -0.96 22.66 11.75
N PRO A 441 -0.63 23.13 10.54
CA PRO A 441 0.55 22.66 9.81
C PRO A 441 1.83 23.00 10.57
N GLU A 442 2.79 22.09 10.55
CA GLU A 442 4.05 22.18 11.30
C GLU A 442 5.19 21.50 10.55
N GLY A 443 6.41 22.05 10.70
CA GLY A 443 7.60 21.57 10.03
C GLY A 443 7.60 21.71 8.51
N VAL A 444 8.68 21.22 7.90
CA VAL A 444 8.98 21.35 6.47
C VAL A 444 9.48 20.00 5.93
N VAL A 445 8.98 19.62 4.76
CA VAL A 445 9.61 18.61 3.90
C VAL A 445 10.13 19.32 2.66
N GLN A 446 11.41 19.16 2.35
CA GLN A 446 11.99 19.73 1.12
C GLN A 446 13.12 18.86 0.61
N GLY A 447 12.93 18.26 -0.57
CA GLY A 447 13.85 17.24 -1.08
C GLY A 447 13.97 16.09 -0.08
N GLY A 448 15.20 15.77 0.33
CA GLY A 448 15.48 14.80 1.40
C GLY A 448 15.48 15.38 2.82
N THR A 449 15.15 16.66 3.00
CA THR A 449 15.20 17.32 4.32
C THR A 449 13.84 17.31 5.01
N ILE A 450 13.83 16.93 6.28
CA ILE A 450 12.68 16.96 7.19
C ILE A 450 13.10 17.79 8.40
N ALA A 451 12.40 18.87 8.69
CA ALA A 451 12.69 19.73 9.83
C ALA A 451 11.41 20.12 10.57
N SER A 452 11.36 20.02 11.90
CA SER A 452 10.18 20.40 12.70
C SER A 452 10.54 20.75 14.15
N TYR A 453 9.67 21.47 14.85
CA TYR A 453 9.76 21.62 16.32
C TYR A 453 9.35 20.36 17.11
N CYS A 454 8.79 19.34 16.46
CA CYS A 454 8.40 18.09 17.12
C CYS A 454 9.63 17.24 17.48
N HIS A 455 9.73 16.88 18.76
CA HIS A 455 10.63 15.86 19.29
C HIS A 455 9.92 14.51 19.33
N LEU A 456 10.50 13.49 18.67
CA LEU A 456 9.94 12.15 18.59
C LEU A 456 10.74 11.16 19.41
N HIS A 457 10.05 10.20 20.03
CA HIS A 457 10.69 9.05 20.69
C HIS A 457 10.63 7.83 19.76
N PHE A 458 11.75 7.42 19.18
CA PHE A 458 11.84 6.32 18.20
C PHE A 458 11.58 4.94 18.80
N GLY A 459 11.71 4.78 20.12
CA GLY A 459 11.23 3.57 20.79
C GLY A 459 9.71 3.42 20.69
N ALA A 460 8.98 4.55 20.70
CA ALA A 460 7.53 4.56 20.58
C ALA A 460 7.06 4.52 19.11
N HIS A 461 7.83 5.15 18.21
CA HIS A 461 7.53 5.26 16.78
C HIS A 461 8.58 4.53 15.95
N ARG A 462 8.73 3.23 16.18
CA ARG A 462 9.79 2.42 15.54
C ARG A 462 9.62 2.32 14.03
N GLU A 463 8.38 2.35 13.56
CA GLU A 463 8.02 2.43 12.14
C GLU A 463 8.54 3.71 11.49
N PHE A 464 8.49 4.85 12.19
CA PHE A 464 9.05 6.10 11.70
C PHE A 464 10.57 6.03 11.60
N ALA A 465 11.24 5.53 12.65
CA ALA A 465 12.69 5.34 12.65
C ALA A 465 13.14 4.36 11.55
N THR A 466 12.41 3.26 11.37
CA THR A 466 12.66 2.28 10.30
C THR A 466 12.53 2.93 8.93
N ALA A 467 11.50 3.77 8.73
CA ALA A 467 11.28 4.47 7.48
C ALA A 467 12.34 5.56 7.20
N LEU A 468 12.85 6.25 8.23
CA LEU A 468 14.02 7.13 8.10
C LEU A 468 15.24 6.36 7.59
N ILE A 469 15.57 5.23 8.22
CA ILE A 469 16.73 4.43 7.82
C ILE A 469 16.55 3.81 6.44
N ALA A 470 15.37 3.34 6.09
CA ALA A 470 15.06 2.90 4.73
C ALA A 470 15.24 4.02 3.71
N THR A 471 14.86 5.26 4.06
CA THR A 471 15.09 6.44 3.21
C THR A 471 16.57 6.73 3.01
N ALA A 472 17.39 6.62 4.07
CA ALA A 472 18.84 6.74 3.98
C ALA A 472 19.46 5.63 3.12
N ARG A 473 18.97 4.39 3.21
CA ARG A 473 19.40 3.28 2.32
C ARG A 473 19.09 3.57 0.86
N ARG A 474 17.91 4.15 0.61
CA ARG A 474 17.48 4.52 -0.74
C ARG A 474 18.31 5.61 -1.39
N SER A 475 19.25 6.27 -0.71
CA SER A 475 20.18 7.23 -1.31
C SER A 475 21.62 6.70 -1.41
N MET A 476 21.88 5.48 -0.93
CA MET A 476 23.21 4.87 -1.00
C MET A 476 23.53 4.45 -2.43
N THR A 477 24.78 4.70 -2.84
CA THR A 477 25.29 4.19 -4.12
C THR A 477 25.53 2.68 -4.02
N VAL A 478 25.06 1.94 -5.01
CA VAL A 478 25.15 0.49 -5.11
C VAL A 478 26.13 0.12 -6.22
N ALA A 479 27.07 -0.77 -5.91
CA ALA A 479 27.82 -1.52 -6.91
C ALA A 479 27.31 -2.97 -6.94
N SER A 480 27.20 -3.55 -8.11
CA SER A 480 26.76 -4.94 -8.26
C SER A 480 27.77 -5.73 -9.09
N PHE A 481 28.54 -6.60 -8.45
CA PHE A 481 29.39 -7.55 -9.17
C PHE A 481 28.61 -8.77 -9.68
N GLU A 482 27.31 -8.81 -9.43
CA GLU A 482 26.43 -9.91 -9.80
C GLU A 482 25.29 -9.45 -10.73
N PRO A 483 25.11 -10.07 -11.91
CA PRO A 483 23.98 -9.79 -12.80
C PRO A 483 22.62 -9.94 -12.13
N SER A 484 22.44 -10.96 -11.30
CA SER A 484 21.14 -11.23 -10.67
C SER A 484 20.73 -10.20 -9.63
N ALA A 485 21.68 -9.66 -8.87
CA ALA A 485 21.38 -8.55 -7.97
C ALA A 485 20.97 -7.29 -8.76
N THR A 486 21.58 -7.05 -9.92
CA THR A 486 21.21 -5.93 -10.80
C THR A 486 19.81 -6.11 -11.38
N GLU A 487 19.48 -7.33 -11.80
CA GLU A 487 18.16 -7.69 -12.31
C GLU A 487 17.08 -7.52 -11.25
N LEU A 488 17.33 -8.02 -10.03
CA LEU A 488 16.45 -7.89 -8.88
C LEU A 488 16.24 -6.43 -8.49
N LEU A 489 17.30 -5.61 -8.45
CA LEU A 489 17.18 -4.17 -8.21
C LEU A 489 16.28 -3.50 -9.25
N GLY A 490 16.50 -3.82 -10.53
CA GLY A 490 15.67 -3.35 -11.63
C GLY A 490 14.19 -3.68 -11.43
N ALA A 491 13.87 -4.92 -11.11
CA ALA A 491 12.50 -5.35 -10.88
C ALA A 491 11.88 -4.77 -9.62
N ILE A 492 12.64 -4.64 -8.52
CA ILE A 492 12.19 -3.97 -7.29
C ILE A 492 11.86 -2.51 -7.59
N TRP A 493 12.71 -1.81 -8.35
CA TRP A 493 12.50 -0.40 -8.70
C TRP A 493 11.36 -0.20 -9.70
N ASP A 494 11.11 -1.17 -10.58
CA ASP A 494 9.99 -1.15 -11.52
C ASP A 494 8.67 -1.65 -10.88
N SER A 495 8.70 -2.22 -9.66
CA SER A 495 7.51 -2.67 -8.93
C SER A 495 6.76 -1.50 -8.26
N PRO A 496 5.59 -1.07 -8.75
CA PRO A 496 4.95 0.13 -8.25
C PRO A 496 4.35 -0.05 -6.86
N LEU A 497 4.33 1.02 -6.07
CA LEU A 497 3.51 1.11 -4.85
C LEU A 497 2.04 1.38 -5.21
N PRO A 498 1.07 0.91 -4.40
CA PRO A 498 -0.33 1.28 -4.58
C PRO A 498 -0.50 2.80 -4.62
N GLY A 499 -1.17 3.30 -5.66
CA GLY A 499 -1.38 4.75 -5.84
C GLY A 499 -0.23 5.50 -6.51
N GLU A 500 0.88 4.82 -6.87
CA GLU A 500 2.00 5.46 -7.56
C GLU A 500 1.67 5.72 -9.04
N THR A 501 1.76 6.98 -9.48
CA THR A 501 1.49 7.37 -10.88
C THR A 501 2.64 6.98 -11.81
N ILE A 502 2.34 6.81 -13.11
CA ILE A 502 3.35 6.47 -14.14
C ILE A 502 4.48 7.52 -14.19
N VAL A 503 4.16 8.80 -13.96
CA VAL A 503 5.16 9.88 -13.95
C VAL A 503 6.10 9.75 -12.76
N ALA A 504 5.56 9.45 -11.57
CA ALA A 504 6.36 9.22 -10.36
C ALA A 504 7.30 8.01 -10.52
N GLN A 505 6.81 6.92 -11.13
CA GLN A 505 7.63 5.73 -11.42
C GLN A 505 8.81 6.06 -12.35
N ARG A 506 8.57 6.79 -13.44
CA ARG A 506 9.62 7.19 -14.38
C ARG A 506 10.68 8.07 -13.72
N SER A 507 10.25 9.04 -12.90
CA SER A 507 11.18 9.91 -12.17
C SER A 507 12.04 9.10 -11.20
N ARG A 508 11.42 8.25 -10.36
CA ARG A 508 12.16 7.42 -9.40
C ARG A 508 13.12 6.46 -10.07
N ARG A 509 12.74 5.86 -11.21
CA ARG A 509 13.64 4.99 -11.97
C ARG A 509 14.90 5.73 -12.43
N ALA A 510 14.78 6.99 -12.84
CA ALA A 510 15.93 7.81 -13.19
C ALA A 510 16.83 8.06 -11.97
N ASP A 511 16.25 8.33 -10.80
CA ASP A 511 17.00 8.52 -9.55
C ASP A 511 17.72 7.23 -9.13
N LYS A 512 17.06 6.07 -9.26
CA LYS A 512 17.66 4.75 -8.97
C LYS A 512 18.77 4.36 -9.92
N LYS A 513 18.68 4.78 -11.19
CA LYS A 513 19.78 4.64 -12.14
C LYS A 513 21.02 5.42 -11.70
N ALA A 514 20.85 6.62 -11.13
CA ALA A 514 21.96 7.40 -10.58
C ALA A 514 22.59 6.74 -9.33
N GLN A 515 21.85 5.88 -8.64
CA GLN A 515 22.33 5.13 -7.46
C GLN A 515 23.10 3.87 -7.84
N LEU A 516 22.85 3.26 -8.99
CA LEU A 516 23.65 2.14 -9.48
C LEU A 516 24.98 2.67 -10.05
N GLY A 517 26.00 2.72 -9.20
CA GLY A 517 27.29 3.35 -9.49
C GLY A 517 28.25 2.48 -10.30
N GLY A 518 28.06 1.16 -10.31
CA GLY A 518 28.88 0.26 -11.12
C GLY A 518 28.34 -1.15 -11.14
N VAL A 519 28.63 -1.87 -12.23
CA VAL A 519 28.18 -3.24 -12.44
C VAL A 519 29.32 -4.14 -12.95
N SER A 520 29.19 -5.46 -12.84
CA SER A 520 30.09 -6.37 -13.54
C SER A 520 29.93 -6.28 -15.06
N GLU A 521 30.91 -6.76 -15.80
CA GLU A 521 30.89 -6.78 -17.27
C GLU A 521 29.71 -7.58 -17.86
N PHE A 522 29.24 -8.61 -17.13
CA PHE A 522 28.19 -9.52 -17.58
C PHE A 522 26.77 -9.04 -17.21
N CYS A 523 26.62 -7.93 -16.48
CA CYS A 523 25.31 -7.36 -16.16
C CYS A 523 24.69 -6.65 -17.38
N ASP A 524 23.82 -7.30 -18.12
CA ASP A 524 23.14 -6.71 -19.28
C ASP A 524 21.64 -6.40 -19.03
N ALA A 525 21.11 -6.78 -17.86
CA ALA A 525 19.69 -6.70 -17.55
C ALA A 525 19.39 -6.02 -16.19
N PRO A 526 18.30 -5.24 -16.10
CA PRO A 526 17.53 -4.73 -17.23
C PRO A 526 18.33 -3.64 -17.98
N ALA A 527 18.29 -3.66 -19.32
CA ALA A 527 19.06 -2.77 -20.18
C ALA A 527 18.87 -1.28 -19.83
N SER A 528 17.66 -0.89 -19.45
CA SER A 528 17.33 0.47 -19.01
C SER A 528 18.19 0.99 -17.86
N LEU A 529 18.62 0.08 -16.98
CA LEU A 529 19.30 0.39 -15.74
C LEU A 529 20.81 0.34 -15.92
N VAL A 530 21.32 -0.68 -16.62
CA VAL A 530 22.76 -0.86 -16.85
C VAL A 530 23.33 0.01 -17.97
N ALA A 531 22.48 0.57 -18.83
CA ALA A 531 22.94 1.42 -19.94
C ALA A 531 23.62 2.69 -19.42
N GLY A 532 24.93 2.80 -19.62
CA GLY A 532 25.75 3.93 -19.18
C GLY A 532 26.33 3.77 -17.76
N THR A 533 26.07 2.64 -17.08
CA THR A 533 26.69 2.33 -15.80
C THR A 533 28.11 1.79 -16.04
N PRO A 534 29.13 2.29 -15.31
CA PRO A 534 30.51 1.81 -15.45
C PRO A 534 30.66 0.30 -15.18
N ARG A 535 31.52 -0.36 -15.97
CA ARG A 535 31.89 -1.78 -15.77
C ARG A 535 33.08 -1.85 -14.82
N LEU A 536 32.86 -2.42 -13.65
CA LEU A 536 33.88 -2.50 -12.60
C LEU A 536 34.73 -3.78 -12.66
N THR A 537 34.29 -4.78 -13.43
CA THR A 537 35.04 -6.03 -13.63
C THR A 537 35.46 -6.20 -15.09
N LYS A 538 36.46 -7.04 -15.30
CA LYS A 538 36.88 -7.52 -16.62
C LYS A 538 37.33 -8.98 -16.55
N SER A 539 36.88 -9.80 -17.49
CA SER A 539 37.18 -11.22 -17.57
C SER A 539 38.55 -11.42 -18.20
N LEU A 540 39.31 -12.35 -17.64
CA LEU A 540 40.56 -12.83 -18.20
C LEU A 540 40.34 -13.85 -19.33
N ILE A 541 39.12 -14.38 -19.47
CA ILE A 541 38.74 -15.33 -20.52
C ILE A 541 38.42 -14.54 -21.79
N THR A 542 39.16 -14.82 -22.86
CA THR A 542 39.02 -14.15 -24.17
C THR A 542 38.58 -15.11 -25.28
N ALA A 543 38.60 -16.41 -25.01
CA ALA A 543 38.15 -17.44 -25.94
C ALA A 543 36.62 -17.42 -26.12
N THR A 544 36.16 -17.83 -27.31
CA THR A 544 34.74 -17.74 -27.70
C THR A 544 34.10 -19.09 -28.06
N THR A 545 34.86 -20.19 -28.14
CA THR A 545 34.34 -21.55 -28.33
C THR A 545 34.43 -22.35 -27.03
N SER A 546 33.51 -23.29 -26.79
CA SER A 546 33.45 -24.07 -25.54
C SER A 546 34.75 -24.85 -25.28
N GLU A 547 35.36 -25.41 -26.33
CA GLU A 547 36.69 -26.04 -26.25
C GLU A 547 37.81 -25.07 -25.89
N ALA A 548 37.86 -23.91 -26.55
CA ALA A 548 38.92 -22.92 -26.32
C ALA A 548 38.79 -22.26 -24.94
N ILE A 549 37.57 -22.03 -24.47
CA ILE A 549 37.29 -21.53 -23.11
C ILE A 549 37.79 -22.55 -22.09
N GLU A 550 37.47 -23.83 -22.25
CA GLU A 550 37.95 -24.87 -21.33
C GLU A 550 39.48 -24.96 -21.34
N ALA A 551 40.11 -24.94 -22.51
CA ALA A 551 41.57 -24.95 -22.62
C ALA A 551 42.22 -23.74 -21.92
N GLN A 552 41.65 -22.54 -22.09
CA GLN A 552 42.15 -21.32 -21.46
C GLN A 552 41.99 -21.36 -19.93
N VAL A 553 40.84 -21.83 -19.43
CA VAL A 553 40.59 -21.98 -17.99
C VAL A 553 41.56 -22.98 -17.36
N GLN A 554 41.79 -24.13 -18.02
CA GLN A 554 42.77 -25.12 -17.55
C GLN A 554 44.19 -24.56 -17.53
N ALA A 555 44.56 -23.75 -18.53
CA ALA A 555 45.86 -23.08 -18.56
C ALA A 555 46.04 -22.09 -17.40
N PHE A 556 45.03 -21.26 -17.09
CA PHE A 556 45.05 -20.38 -15.93
C PHE A 556 45.20 -21.16 -14.62
N HIS A 557 44.41 -22.22 -14.44
CA HIS A 557 44.48 -23.05 -13.25
C HIS A 557 45.84 -23.74 -13.06
N ALA A 558 46.48 -24.15 -14.16
CA ALA A 558 47.83 -24.73 -14.15
C ALA A 558 48.89 -23.71 -13.75
N GLN A 559 48.67 -22.42 -14.03
CA GLN A 559 49.52 -21.31 -13.60
C GLN A 559 49.21 -20.83 -12.18
N GLY A 560 48.26 -21.45 -11.48
CA GLY A 560 47.84 -21.06 -10.13
C GLY A 560 46.88 -19.86 -10.08
N VAL A 561 46.45 -19.34 -11.24
CA VAL A 561 45.43 -18.30 -11.31
C VAL A 561 44.07 -18.94 -10.97
N ARG A 562 43.44 -18.44 -9.91
CA ARG A 562 42.14 -18.95 -9.41
C ARG A 562 41.00 -17.97 -9.64
N ASP A 563 41.27 -16.67 -9.56
CA ASP A 563 40.33 -15.65 -9.95
C ASP A 563 40.50 -15.33 -11.44
N LEU A 564 39.42 -15.44 -12.19
CA LEU A 564 39.39 -15.21 -13.63
C LEU A 564 38.84 -13.82 -13.99
N HIS A 565 38.71 -12.93 -12.99
CA HIS A 565 38.27 -11.55 -13.16
C HIS A 565 39.26 -10.57 -12.51
N THR A 566 39.32 -9.36 -13.06
CA THR A 566 40.00 -8.23 -12.43
C THR A 566 38.99 -7.16 -12.05
N ILE A 567 39.18 -6.51 -10.89
CA ILE A 567 38.33 -5.41 -10.40
C ILE A 567 39.08 -4.08 -10.55
N ASP A 568 38.43 -3.07 -11.12
CA ASP A 568 38.97 -1.72 -11.24
C ASP A 568 38.85 -0.97 -9.90
N THR A 569 39.92 -0.96 -9.11
CA THR A 569 39.96 -0.33 -7.78
C THR A 569 39.88 1.19 -7.84
N ALA A 570 40.34 1.82 -8.93
CA ALA A 570 40.29 3.27 -9.07
C ALA A 570 38.85 3.73 -9.34
N LEU A 571 38.15 3.04 -10.23
CA LEU A 571 36.75 3.28 -10.49
C LEU A 571 35.88 2.91 -9.28
N LEU A 572 36.21 1.83 -8.55
CA LEU A 572 35.53 1.46 -7.30
C LEU A 572 35.67 2.54 -6.22
N ALA A 573 36.87 3.12 -6.06
CA ALA A 573 37.12 4.25 -5.15
C ALA A 573 36.35 5.51 -5.57
N GLN A 574 36.24 5.77 -6.88
CA GLN A 574 35.46 6.88 -7.41
C GLN A 574 33.96 6.72 -7.18
N VAL A 575 33.45 5.49 -7.35
CA VAL A 575 32.04 5.15 -7.10
C VAL A 575 31.71 5.21 -5.61
N SER A 576 32.65 4.82 -4.75
CA SER A 576 32.52 4.80 -3.29
C SER A 576 31.18 4.20 -2.82
N PRO A 577 30.87 2.94 -3.22
CA PRO A 577 29.57 2.34 -2.97
C PRO A 577 29.30 2.16 -1.47
N GLY A 578 28.07 2.44 -1.05
CA GLY A 578 27.57 2.09 0.28
C GLY A 578 27.11 0.63 0.38
N VAL A 579 26.84 -0.01 -0.76
CA VAL A 579 26.47 -1.43 -0.87
C VAL A 579 27.20 -2.06 -2.05
N VAL A 580 27.77 -3.24 -1.86
CA VAL A 580 28.36 -4.05 -2.93
C VAL A 580 27.73 -5.43 -2.94
N PHE A 581 26.94 -5.74 -3.98
CA PHE A 581 26.40 -7.10 -4.14
C PHE A 581 27.43 -8.01 -4.80
N THR A 582 27.62 -9.20 -4.23
CA THR A 582 28.60 -10.20 -4.64
C THR A 582 27.96 -11.59 -4.70
N GLN A 583 28.60 -12.51 -5.40
CA GLN A 583 28.18 -13.92 -5.45
C GLN A 583 29.39 -14.84 -5.67
N ASP A 584 29.55 -15.81 -4.78
CA ASP A 584 30.56 -16.88 -4.89
C ASP A 584 29.89 -18.21 -5.30
N SER A 585 29.34 -18.23 -6.51
CA SER A 585 28.68 -19.42 -7.08
C SER A 585 29.49 -20.07 -8.20
N CYS A 586 30.31 -19.29 -8.92
CA CYS A 586 31.07 -19.76 -10.07
C CYS A 586 32.29 -18.86 -10.35
N ALA A 587 33.51 -19.36 -10.06
CA ALA A 587 34.77 -18.66 -10.34
C ALA A 587 35.03 -18.35 -11.83
N ARG A 588 34.22 -18.91 -12.75
CA ARG A 588 34.26 -18.59 -14.20
C ARG A 588 33.39 -17.39 -14.55
N CYS A 589 32.30 -17.15 -13.83
CA CYS A 589 31.27 -16.18 -14.20
C CYS A 589 31.22 -14.94 -13.30
N SER A 590 31.78 -15.02 -12.09
CA SER A 590 31.82 -13.91 -11.13
C SER A 590 33.21 -13.76 -10.50
N ALA A 591 33.49 -12.55 -10.01
CA ALA A 591 34.64 -12.31 -9.15
C ALA A 591 34.42 -12.99 -7.79
N VAL A 592 35.43 -13.70 -7.29
CA VAL A 592 35.34 -14.41 -6.01
C VAL A 592 35.42 -13.45 -4.82
N ASP A 593 34.74 -13.78 -3.71
CA ASP A 593 34.62 -12.91 -2.53
C ASP A 593 35.98 -12.43 -1.98
N SER A 594 37.02 -13.29 -2.04
CA SER A 594 38.37 -12.91 -1.60
C SER A 594 38.98 -11.78 -2.43
N ALA A 595 38.72 -11.74 -3.73
CA ALA A 595 39.24 -10.70 -4.60
C ALA A 595 38.46 -9.40 -4.44
N VAL A 596 37.14 -9.50 -4.22
CA VAL A 596 36.31 -8.33 -3.87
C VAL A 596 36.79 -7.70 -2.57
N ALA A 597 37.06 -8.49 -1.53
CA ALA A 597 37.58 -7.96 -0.26
C ALA A 597 38.91 -7.21 -0.42
N VAL A 598 39.84 -7.74 -1.23
CA VAL A 598 41.11 -7.08 -1.54
C VAL A 598 40.90 -5.79 -2.32
N ALA A 599 39.97 -5.79 -3.28
CA ALA A 599 39.65 -4.60 -4.07
C ALA A 599 38.98 -3.49 -3.22
N LEU A 600 38.09 -3.85 -2.28
CA LEU A 600 37.46 -2.91 -1.36
C LEU A 600 38.50 -2.23 -0.45
N ASP A 601 39.41 -3.01 0.13
CA ASP A 601 40.51 -2.46 0.95
C ASP A 601 41.39 -1.51 0.14
N ALA A 602 41.76 -1.90 -1.09
CA ALA A 602 42.58 -1.08 -1.97
C ALA A 602 41.88 0.21 -2.41
N ALA A 603 40.55 0.20 -2.49
CA ALA A 603 39.71 1.35 -2.81
C ALA A 603 39.36 2.22 -1.59
N GLY A 604 39.72 1.80 -0.36
CA GLY A 604 39.36 2.50 0.88
C GLY A 604 37.89 2.35 1.27
N VAL A 605 37.19 1.32 0.78
CA VAL A 605 35.77 1.05 1.05
C VAL A 605 35.66 -0.03 2.14
N SER A 606 34.78 0.16 3.13
CA SER A 606 34.60 -0.82 4.20
C SER A 606 34.10 -2.17 3.67
N ARG A 607 34.65 -3.27 4.19
CA ARG A 607 34.22 -4.64 3.88
C ARG A 607 32.78 -4.92 4.31
N ASP A 608 32.26 -4.19 5.30
CA ASP A 608 30.88 -4.32 5.78
C ASP A 608 29.82 -3.83 4.76
N THR A 609 30.27 -3.22 3.65
CA THR A 609 29.40 -2.85 2.52
C THR A 609 29.06 -4.04 1.62
N ALA A 610 29.85 -5.13 1.68
CA ALA A 610 29.68 -6.28 0.83
C ALA A 610 28.54 -7.18 1.32
N VAL A 611 27.62 -7.50 0.41
CA VAL A 611 26.50 -8.43 0.63
C VAL A 611 26.66 -9.60 -0.32
N ALA A 612 26.97 -10.77 0.23
CA ALA A 612 27.04 -12.01 -0.53
C ALA A 612 25.64 -12.60 -0.73
N ILE A 613 25.29 -12.89 -1.98
CA ILE A 613 24.03 -13.51 -2.38
C ILE A 613 24.38 -14.86 -3.02
N GLN A 614 23.89 -15.95 -2.46
CA GLN A 614 24.21 -17.31 -2.92
C GLN A 614 22.96 -18.21 -2.97
N PRO A 615 21.95 -17.87 -3.79
CA PRO A 615 20.76 -18.69 -3.90
C PRO A 615 21.10 -20.03 -4.55
N ARG A 616 20.60 -21.13 -3.96
CA ARG A 616 20.79 -22.48 -4.48
C ARG A 616 19.48 -23.09 -4.98
N THR A 617 18.35 -22.53 -4.58
CA THR A 617 17.00 -22.97 -4.95
C THR A 617 16.16 -21.78 -5.41
N VAL A 618 15.03 -22.03 -6.07
CA VAL A 618 14.07 -20.98 -6.47
C VAL A 618 13.51 -20.27 -5.22
N THR A 619 13.34 -21.01 -4.12
CA THR A 619 12.96 -20.42 -2.83
C THR A 619 14.03 -19.45 -2.31
N ASP A 620 15.32 -19.77 -2.44
CA ASP A 620 16.40 -18.85 -2.05
C ASP A 620 16.43 -17.60 -2.94
N ILE A 621 16.10 -17.73 -4.24
CA ILE A 621 16.00 -16.61 -5.18
C ILE A 621 14.89 -15.65 -4.73
N LEU A 622 13.71 -16.18 -4.39
CA LEU A 622 12.62 -15.36 -3.86
C LEU A 622 13.01 -14.68 -2.55
N ALA A 623 13.66 -15.39 -1.62
CA ALA A 623 14.16 -14.80 -0.38
C ALA A 623 15.21 -13.69 -0.62
N THR A 624 15.99 -13.81 -1.70
CA THR A 624 16.95 -12.80 -2.13
C THR A 624 16.26 -11.50 -2.53
N VAL A 625 15.06 -11.55 -3.15
CA VAL A 625 14.25 -10.36 -3.47
C VAL A 625 14.04 -9.51 -2.22
N THR A 626 13.55 -10.12 -1.15
CA THR A 626 13.29 -9.43 0.13
C THR A 626 14.58 -8.94 0.77
N THR A 627 15.66 -9.72 0.69
CA THR A 627 16.97 -9.35 1.24
C THR A 627 17.54 -8.12 0.56
N ILE A 628 17.58 -8.10 -0.79
CA ILE A 628 18.03 -6.95 -1.57
C ILE A 628 17.14 -5.74 -1.28
N GLY A 629 15.81 -5.93 -1.28
CA GLY A 629 14.84 -4.89 -0.95
C GLY A 629 15.18 -4.19 0.36
N ARG A 630 15.44 -4.96 1.41
CA ARG A 630 15.82 -4.43 2.72
C ARG A 630 17.16 -3.69 2.71
N VAL A 631 18.16 -4.22 2.01
CA VAL A 631 19.49 -3.59 1.89
C VAL A 631 19.40 -2.20 1.24
N VAL A 632 18.56 -2.04 0.21
CA VAL A 632 18.39 -0.78 -0.52
C VAL A 632 17.22 0.09 -0.05
N GLY A 633 16.51 -0.32 1.01
CA GLY A 633 15.40 0.42 1.61
C GLY A 633 14.10 0.43 0.79
N GLU A 634 13.83 -0.65 0.05
CA GLU A 634 12.65 -0.85 -0.81
C GLU A 634 11.85 -2.12 -0.38
N ASP A 635 11.78 -2.43 0.92
CA ASP A 635 11.11 -3.61 1.48
C ASP A 635 9.69 -3.81 0.96
N ALA A 636 8.89 -2.73 0.91
CA ALA A 636 7.49 -2.80 0.47
C ALA A 636 7.36 -3.20 -1.01
N ARG A 637 8.29 -2.75 -1.87
CA ARG A 637 8.32 -3.13 -3.29
C ARG A 637 8.82 -4.56 -3.47
N ALA A 638 9.87 -4.93 -2.73
CA ALA A 638 10.39 -6.28 -2.74
C ALA A 638 9.36 -7.32 -2.25
N ALA A 639 8.58 -7.01 -1.21
CA ALA A 639 7.51 -7.86 -0.73
C ALA A 639 6.42 -8.07 -1.79
N ARG A 640 6.05 -7.01 -2.54
CA ARG A 640 5.11 -7.14 -3.66
C ARG A 640 5.68 -7.97 -4.80
N LEU A 641 6.92 -7.71 -5.21
CA LEU A 641 7.59 -8.49 -6.25
C LEU A 641 7.66 -9.97 -5.85
N HIS A 642 8.04 -10.27 -4.61
CA HIS A 642 8.03 -11.63 -4.07
C HIS A 642 6.64 -12.28 -4.18
N ALA A 643 5.59 -11.59 -3.73
CA ALA A 643 4.22 -12.11 -3.78
C ALA A 643 3.75 -12.38 -5.23
N GLN A 644 4.09 -11.48 -6.16
CA GLN A 644 3.78 -11.64 -7.58
C GLN A 644 4.48 -12.86 -8.20
N LEU A 645 5.79 -13.01 -7.94
CA LEU A 645 6.56 -14.15 -8.42
C LEU A 645 6.08 -15.46 -7.80
N GLN A 646 5.74 -15.47 -6.51
CA GLN A 646 5.19 -16.64 -5.84
C GLN A 646 3.82 -17.05 -6.43
N ALA A 647 2.91 -16.11 -6.65
CA ALA A 647 1.60 -16.41 -7.23
C ALA A 647 1.71 -17.05 -8.63
N ARG A 648 2.69 -16.63 -9.44
CA ARG A 648 2.97 -17.26 -10.74
C ARG A 648 3.48 -18.69 -10.59
N LEU A 649 4.38 -18.94 -9.64
CA LEU A 649 4.86 -20.31 -9.35
C LEU A 649 3.72 -21.22 -8.85
N ASP A 650 2.82 -20.69 -8.02
CA ASP A 650 1.66 -21.43 -7.52
C ASP A 650 0.70 -21.80 -8.67
N ALA A 651 0.52 -20.90 -9.65
CA ALA A 651 -0.25 -21.19 -10.86
C ALA A 651 0.38 -22.32 -11.69
N VAL A 652 1.69 -22.30 -11.92
CA VAL A 652 2.39 -23.41 -12.59
C VAL A 652 2.21 -24.71 -11.80
N ALA A 653 2.40 -24.67 -10.48
CA ALA A 653 2.26 -25.84 -9.61
C ALA A 653 0.85 -26.46 -9.71
N ALA A 654 -0.21 -25.64 -9.75
CA ALA A 654 -1.59 -26.09 -9.91
C ALA A 654 -1.81 -26.83 -11.23
N ILE A 655 -1.24 -26.33 -12.34
CA ILE A 655 -1.35 -26.95 -13.67
C ILE A 655 -0.61 -28.29 -13.71
N VAL A 656 0.62 -28.36 -13.18
CA VAL A 656 1.46 -29.55 -13.33
C VAL A 656 1.22 -30.63 -12.28
N ALA A 657 0.58 -30.31 -11.15
CA ALA A 657 0.32 -31.25 -10.06
C ALA A 657 -0.38 -32.55 -10.51
N PRO A 658 -1.43 -32.53 -11.36
CA PRO A 658 -2.08 -33.76 -11.83
C PRO A 658 -1.33 -34.45 -12.99
N LEU A 659 -0.31 -33.84 -13.57
CA LEU A 659 0.30 -34.32 -14.82
C LEU A 659 1.38 -35.36 -14.59
N ARG A 660 1.58 -36.23 -15.59
CA ARG A 660 2.68 -37.19 -15.58
C ARG A 660 4.02 -36.48 -15.76
N ARG A 661 4.93 -36.67 -14.82
CA ARG A 661 6.25 -36.02 -14.85
C ARG A 661 7.24 -36.74 -15.78
N PRO A 662 7.74 -36.11 -16.87
CA PRO A 662 8.77 -36.72 -17.72
C PRO A 662 10.14 -36.73 -17.04
N ARG A 663 11.01 -37.68 -17.41
CA ARG A 663 12.43 -37.69 -17.01
C ARG A 663 13.21 -36.66 -17.82
N VAL A 664 13.76 -35.64 -17.18
CA VAL A 664 14.42 -34.52 -17.83
C VAL A 664 15.92 -34.53 -17.54
N LEU A 665 16.73 -34.39 -18.59
CA LEU A 665 18.16 -34.11 -18.51
C LEU A 665 18.42 -32.65 -18.90
N GLY A 666 18.91 -31.86 -17.94
CA GLY A 666 19.38 -30.49 -18.19
C GLY A 666 20.90 -30.44 -18.34
N LEU A 667 21.40 -29.80 -19.40
CA LEU A 667 22.83 -29.62 -19.66
C LEU A 667 23.18 -28.13 -19.71
N GLU A 668 24.16 -27.73 -18.88
CA GLU A 668 24.78 -26.39 -18.87
C GLU A 668 26.03 -26.30 -19.75
N SER A 669 26.55 -27.45 -20.19
CA SER A 669 27.57 -27.53 -21.24
C SER A 669 27.54 -28.90 -21.90
N VAL A 670 27.85 -28.93 -23.19
CA VAL A 670 28.06 -30.16 -23.96
C VAL A 670 29.54 -30.48 -24.17
N PHE A 671 30.43 -29.53 -23.91
CA PHE A 671 31.88 -29.74 -23.88
C PHE A 671 32.57 -28.80 -22.87
N PRO A 672 33.17 -29.33 -21.79
CA PRO A 672 32.96 -30.68 -21.27
C PRO A 672 31.46 -30.90 -20.96
N LEU A 673 30.99 -32.15 -21.00
CA LEU A 673 29.60 -32.48 -20.70
C LEU A 673 29.29 -32.21 -19.22
N VAL A 674 28.36 -31.31 -18.93
CA VAL A 674 28.02 -30.85 -17.58
C VAL A 674 26.51 -30.81 -17.37
N ALA A 675 26.03 -31.55 -16.37
CA ALA A 675 24.67 -31.46 -15.85
C ALA A 675 24.46 -30.15 -15.09
N SER A 676 23.28 -29.56 -15.30
CA SER A 676 22.86 -28.34 -14.64
C SER A 676 22.79 -28.45 -13.11
N GLY A 677 23.34 -27.49 -12.38
CA GLY A 677 23.29 -27.41 -10.91
C GLY A 677 22.44 -26.26 -10.34
N GLN A 678 22.67 -25.94 -9.06
CA GLN A 678 22.03 -24.87 -8.29
C GLN A 678 20.49 -24.98 -8.31
N TRP A 679 19.79 -23.91 -8.70
CA TRP A 679 18.32 -23.87 -8.74
C TRP A 679 17.75 -24.58 -9.98
N LEU A 680 18.55 -24.96 -10.97
CA LEU A 680 18.04 -25.56 -12.22
C LEU A 680 17.31 -26.89 -12.01
N PRO A 681 17.79 -27.84 -11.16
CA PRO A 681 16.99 -29.00 -10.78
C PRO A 681 15.67 -28.63 -10.09
N ASP A 682 15.66 -27.58 -9.25
CA ASP A 682 14.43 -27.09 -8.59
C ASP A 682 13.44 -26.55 -9.62
N MET A 683 13.91 -25.74 -10.58
CA MET A 683 13.09 -25.24 -11.69
C MET A 683 12.42 -26.38 -12.47
N ARG A 684 13.19 -27.43 -12.80
CA ARG A 684 12.66 -28.57 -13.55
C ARG A 684 11.60 -29.35 -12.75
N GLN A 685 11.79 -29.50 -11.44
CA GLN A 685 10.78 -30.13 -10.59
C GLN A 685 9.49 -29.30 -10.48
N ARG A 686 9.62 -27.96 -10.37
CA ARG A 686 8.48 -27.03 -10.33
C ARG A 686 7.73 -26.94 -11.64
N ALA A 687 8.42 -27.09 -12.76
CA ALA A 687 7.84 -27.23 -14.09
C ALA A 687 7.15 -28.60 -14.33
N GLY A 688 7.08 -29.46 -13.31
CA GLY A 688 6.44 -30.78 -13.41
C GLY A 688 7.31 -31.84 -14.07
N GLY A 689 8.63 -31.67 -14.10
CA GLY A 689 9.60 -32.68 -14.51
C GLY A 689 10.08 -33.56 -13.35
N MET A 690 10.80 -34.61 -13.69
CA MET A 690 11.57 -35.45 -12.76
C MET A 690 13.01 -35.54 -13.27
N GLU A 691 14.00 -35.43 -12.39
CA GLU A 691 15.41 -35.50 -12.81
C GLU A 691 15.78 -36.87 -13.38
N ALA A 692 16.38 -36.90 -14.58
CA ALA A 692 16.85 -38.13 -15.21
C ALA A 692 18.06 -38.72 -14.45
N LEU A 693 18.90 -37.86 -13.87
CA LEU A 693 20.09 -38.22 -13.09
C LEU A 693 19.73 -38.33 -11.60
N THR A 694 20.00 -39.47 -10.99
CA THR A 694 19.70 -39.74 -9.57
C THR A 694 20.43 -38.82 -8.58
N ALA A 695 21.57 -38.25 -8.97
CA ALA A 695 22.36 -37.31 -8.16
C ALA A 695 22.04 -35.83 -8.44
N SER A 696 21.00 -35.52 -9.21
CA SER A 696 20.56 -34.16 -9.51
C SER A 696 19.39 -33.80 -8.58
N THR A 697 19.62 -32.90 -7.63
CA THR A 697 18.63 -32.46 -6.64
C THR A 697 18.67 -30.94 -6.48
N PRO A 698 17.56 -30.28 -6.08
CA PRO A 698 17.56 -28.84 -5.80
C PRO A 698 18.78 -28.40 -4.98
N GLY A 699 19.54 -27.43 -5.48
CA GLY A 699 20.74 -26.89 -4.82
C GLY A 699 22.03 -27.69 -4.97
N CYS A 700 22.07 -28.76 -5.77
CA CYS A 700 23.31 -29.50 -6.03
C CYS A 700 24.28 -28.70 -6.91
N PRO A 701 25.61 -28.80 -6.76
CA PRO A 701 26.54 -28.12 -7.67
C PRO A 701 26.47 -28.70 -9.10
N PRO A 702 26.87 -27.93 -10.13
CA PRO A 702 27.02 -28.46 -11.49
C PRO A 702 27.98 -29.66 -11.52
N ARG A 703 27.67 -30.67 -12.33
CA ARG A 703 28.39 -31.95 -12.32
C ARG A 703 28.88 -32.34 -13.71
N ARG A 704 30.18 -32.63 -13.86
CA ARG A 704 30.72 -33.23 -15.09
C ARG A 704 30.18 -34.65 -15.26
N LEU A 705 29.78 -34.97 -16.49
CA LEU A 705 29.16 -36.24 -16.85
C LEU A 705 30.06 -37.08 -17.76
N SER A 706 29.94 -38.39 -17.61
CA SER A 706 30.36 -39.36 -18.62
C SER A 706 29.18 -39.68 -19.53
N TRP A 707 29.40 -39.65 -20.85
CA TRP A 707 28.35 -40.02 -21.81
C TRP A 707 27.78 -41.43 -21.55
N ALA A 708 28.66 -42.43 -21.52
CA ALA A 708 28.29 -43.83 -21.39
C ALA A 708 27.70 -44.17 -20.01
N ASN A 709 28.26 -43.60 -18.94
CA ASN A 709 27.89 -44.00 -17.57
C ASN A 709 26.75 -43.16 -16.98
N ASP A 710 26.60 -41.89 -17.40
CA ASP A 710 25.58 -40.99 -16.85
C ASP A 710 24.43 -40.79 -17.84
N VAL A 711 24.72 -40.29 -19.05
CA VAL A 711 23.66 -39.84 -19.98
C VAL A 711 22.92 -41.01 -20.60
N ALA A 712 23.64 -41.95 -21.20
CA ALA A 712 23.04 -43.11 -21.88
C ALA A 712 22.19 -43.97 -20.93
N VAL A 713 22.67 -44.19 -19.70
CA VAL A 713 21.97 -44.98 -18.67
C VAL A 713 20.77 -44.22 -18.09
N SER A 714 20.81 -42.89 -18.03
CA SER A 714 19.71 -42.09 -17.46
C SER A 714 18.42 -42.13 -18.28
N ALA A 715 18.47 -42.51 -19.56
CA ALA A 715 17.31 -42.65 -20.44
C ALA A 715 16.29 -41.49 -20.31
N PRO A 716 16.68 -40.25 -20.65
CA PRO A 716 15.81 -39.09 -20.50
C PRO A 716 14.68 -39.10 -21.53
N ASP A 717 13.50 -38.66 -21.11
CA ASP A 717 12.33 -38.41 -21.96
C ASP A 717 12.41 -37.03 -22.62
N VAL A 718 13.12 -36.09 -22.00
CA VAL A 718 13.35 -34.71 -22.49
C VAL A 718 14.80 -34.32 -22.22
N ILE A 719 15.45 -33.71 -23.20
CA ILE A 719 16.79 -33.12 -23.05
C ILE A 719 16.69 -31.62 -23.30
N VAL A 720 17.12 -30.82 -22.32
CA VAL A 720 17.17 -29.36 -22.40
C VAL A 720 18.64 -28.93 -22.32
N VAL A 721 19.13 -28.24 -23.35
CA VAL A 721 20.51 -27.76 -23.44
C VAL A 721 20.52 -26.24 -23.42
N ALA A 722 21.22 -25.68 -22.44
CA ALA A 722 21.39 -24.24 -22.27
C ALA A 722 22.85 -23.98 -21.89
N CYS A 723 23.74 -23.83 -22.88
CA CYS A 723 25.17 -23.74 -22.61
C CYS A 723 25.54 -22.40 -21.95
N CYS A 724 26.38 -22.43 -20.91
CA CYS A 724 26.73 -21.23 -20.14
C CYS A 724 27.21 -20.05 -21.01
N GLY A 725 26.54 -18.91 -20.87
CA GLY A 725 26.88 -17.67 -21.58
C GLY A 725 26.57 -17.68 -23.07
N ARG A 726 25.82 -18.68 -23.58
CA ARG A 726 25.51 -18.85 -25.01
C ARG A 726 24.03 -18.67 -25.30
N SER A 727 23.75 -18.27 -26.54
CA SER A 727 22.42 -18.37 -27.14
C SER A 727 22.04 -19.81 -27.45
N ALA A 728 20.75 -20.07 -27.69
CA ALA A 728 20.23 -21.35 -28.17
C ALA A 728 20.89 -21.75 -29.49
N VAL A 729 21.12 -20.79 -30.40
CA VAL A 729 21.75 -21.04 -31.70
C VAL A 729 23.21 -21.49 -31.55
N GLU A 730 23.97 -20.84 -30.66
CA GLU A 730 25.34 -21.26 -30.36
C GLU A 730 25.40 -22.61 -29.65
N SER A 731 24.45 -22.85 -28.73
CA SER A 731 24.29 -24.16 -28.08
C SER A 731 24.03 -25.26 -29.12
N VAL A 732 23.22 -25.00 -30.15
CA VAL A 732 22.99 -25.95 -31.26
C VAL A 732 24.28 -26.30 -32.00
N ARG A 733 25.15 -25.34 -32.26
CA ARG A 733 26.46 -25.60 -32.90
C ARG A 733 27.36 -26.47 -32.04
N ASP A 734 27.37 -26.24 -30.73
CA ASP A 734 28.14 -27.08 -29.81
C ASP A 734 27.55 -28.50 -29.74
N MET A 735 26.22 -28.65 -29.80
CA MET A 735 25.57 -29.97 -29.87
C MET A 735 25.92 -30.73 -31.15
N GLU A 736 25.95 -30.04 -32.29
CA GLU A 736 26.37 -30.61 -33.58
C GLU A 736 27.79 -31.20 -33.51
N ALA A 737 28.72 -30.49 -32.88
CA ALA A 737 30.10 -30.94 -32.72
C ALA A 737 30.25 -32.10 -31.71
N HIS A 738 29.49 -32.09 -30.62
CA HIS A 738 29.80 -32.92 -29.44
C HIS A 738 28.73 -33.91 -29.00
N LEU A 739 27.43 -33.66 -29.26
CA LEU A 739 26.34 -34.57 -28.87
C LEU A 739 25.93 -35.51 -30.01
N ALA A 740 25.76 -34.99 -31.23
CA ALA A 740 25.25 -35.75 -32.37
C ALA A 740 26.18 -36.91 -32.80
N THR A 741 27.45 -36.85 -32.40
CA THR A 741 28.50 -37.83 -32.70
C THR A 741 28.65 -38.91 -31.64
N GLN A 742 27.91 -38.83 -30.53
CA GLN A 742 28.03 -39.78 -29.42
C GLN A 742 27.33 -41.11 -29.72
N GLU A 743 27.96 -42.22 -29.31
CA GLU A 743 27.40 -43.56 -29.45
C GLU A 743 26.09 -43.71 -28.66
N GLY A 744 25.03 -44.21 -29.30
CA GLY A 744 23.71 -44.40 -28.66
C GLY A 744 22.87 -43.13 -28.48
N PHE A 745 23.31 -41.97 -28.98
CA PHE A 745 22.54 -40.71 -28.91
C PHE A 745 21.13 -40.84 -29.50
N TRP A 746 21.02 -41.44 -30.69
CA TRP A 746 19.76 -41.62 -31.39
C TRP A 746 18.82 -42.67 -30.75
N ASP A 747 19.33 -43.46 -29.80
CA ASP A 747 18.57 -44.50 -29.08
C ASP A 747 17.89 -43.98 -27.81
N LEU A 748 18.21 -42.76 -27.38
CA LEU A 748 17.64 -42.14 -26.18
C LEU A 748 16.11 -41.95 -26.32
N PRO A 749 15.31 -42.13 -25.25
CA PRO A 749 13.85 -41.96 -25.31
C PRO A 749 13.42 -40.60 -25.88
N ALA A 750 14.10 -39.51 -25.48
CA ALA A 750 13.87 -38.16 -26.01
C ALA A 750 13.99 -38.09 -27.54
N LEU A 751 14.97 -38.77 -28.14
CA LEU A 751 15.20 -38.77 -29.60
C LEU A 751 14.30 -39.78 -30.32
N ARG A 752 13.71 -40.73 -29.57
CA ARG A 752 12.71 -41.66 -30.09
C ARG A 752 11.29 -41.09 -30.11
N ALA A 753 11.03 -39.99 -29.41
CA ALA A 753 9.75 -39.31 -29.52
C ALA A 753 9.50 -38.77 -30.95
N SER A 754 8.23 -38.54 -31.30
CA SER A 754 7.83 -37.93 -32.57
C SER A 754 6.86 -36.77 -32.27
N PRO A 755 7.30 -35.50 -32.37
CA PRO A 755 8.66 -35.07 -32.70
C PRO A 755 9.68 -35.38 -31.57
N PRO A 756 11.00 -35.44 -31.88
CA PRO A 756 12.05 -35.57 -30.86
C PRO A 756 11.99 -34.47 -29.80
N ARG A 757 12.24 -34.83 -28.54
CA ARG A 757 12.18 -33.92 -27.38
C ARG A 757 13.57 -33.45 -26.94
N LEU A 758 14.31 -32.90 -27.90
CA LEU A 758 15.61 -32.25 -27.70
C LEU A 758 15.48 -30.75 -27.96
N TYR A 759 15.79 -29.95 -26.94
CA TYR A 759 15.60 -28.50 -26.96
C TYR A 759 16.90 -27.75 -26.66
N ALA A 760 17.15 -26.67 -27.40
CA ALA A 760 18.14 -25.66 -27.10
C ALA A 760 17.44 -24.39 -26.59
N VAL A 761 17.91 -23.82 -25.49
CA VAL A 761 17.30 -22.64 -24.86
C VAL A 761 18.40 -21.61 -24.59
N ASP A 762 18.08 -20.33 -24.74
CA ASP A 762 18.99 -19.25 -24.34
C ASP A 762 19.34 -19.37 -22.85
N HIS A 763 20.63 -19.42 -22.51
CA HIS A 763 21.06 -19.67 -21.14
C HIS A 763 20.57 -18.63 -20.12
N GLY A 764 20.47 -17.36 -20.54
CA GLY A 764 20.09 -16.24 -19.66
C GLY A 764 18.77 -16.45 -18.92
N VAL A 765 17.78 -17.10 -19.56
CA VAL A 765 16.43 -17.27 -18.99
C VAL A 765 16.37 -18.30 -17.86
N LEU A 766 17.36 -19.19 -17.75
CA LEU A 766 17.39 -20.26 -16.74
C LEU A 766 18.44 -20.03 -15.65
N SER A 767 19.48 -19.26 -15.94
CA SER A 767 20.74 -19.25 -15.18
C SER A 767 21.00 -17.98 -14.37
N ARG A 768 20.07 -17.03 -14.39
CA ARG A 768 20.16 -15.81 -13.59
C ARG A 768 19.22 -15.92 -12.40
N PRO A 769 19.73 -16.03 -11.17
CA PRO A 769 18.89 -16.08 -9.97
C PRO A 769 18.18 -14.74 -9.66
N GLY A 770 17.30 -14.30 -10.56
CA GLY A 770 16.47 -13.11 -10.46
C GLY A 770 15.01 -13.40 -10.83
N PRO A 771 14.16 -12.39 -11.07
CA PRO A 771 12.77 -12.60 -11.43
C PRO A 771 12.60 -13.50 -12.67
N GLN A 772 13.54 -13.43 -13.62
CA GLN A 772 13.51 -14.18 -14.87
C GLN A 772 13.44 -15.71 -14.73
N VAL A 773 13.83 -16.29 -13.59
CA VAL A 773 13.67 -17.74 -13.38
C VAL A 773 12.22 -18.18 -13.32
N VAL A 774 11.27 -17.29 -13.00
CA VAL A 774 9.84 -17.66 -13.05
C VAL A 774 9.40 -17.86 -14.50
N GLU A 775 9.81 -16.98 -15.41
CA GLU A 775 9.63 -17.16 -16.86
C GLU A 775 10.32 -18.43 -17.36
N GLY A 776 11.52 -18.72 -16.83
CA GLY A 776 12.23 -19.96 -17.13
C GLY A 776 11.48 -21.23 -16.69
N ILE A 777 10.79 -21.19 -15.55
CA ILE A 777 9.97 -22.30 -15.06
C ILE A 777 8.72 -22.48 -15.92
N GLU A 778 8.04 -21.39 -16.25
CA GLU A 778 6.89 -21.40 -17.18
C GLU A 778 7.29 -21.99 -18.54
N LEU A 779 8.44 -21.58 -19.07
CA LEU A 779 9.03 -22.13 -20.30
C LEU A 779 9.29 -23.65 -20.20
N LEU A 780 9.95 -24.08 -19.12
CA LEU A 780 10.24 -25.50 -18.91
C LEU A 780 8.94 -26.31 -18.78
N ALA A 781 7.93 -25.76 -18.13
CA ALA A 781 6.64 -26.42 -17.98
C ALA A 781 5.96 -26.61 -19.34
N ALA A 782 6.06 -25.62 -20.24
CA ALA A 782 5.61 -25.72 -21.62
C ALA A 782 6.39 -26.74 -22.45
N ILE A 783 7.69 -26.89 -22.23
CA ILE A 783 8.51 -27.94 -22.87
C ILE A 783 8.12 -29.33 -22.36
N PHE A 784 7.80 -29.46 -21.06
CA PHE A 784 7.50 -30.73 -20.42
C PHE A 784 6.08 -31.21 -20.70
N HIS A 785 5.14 -30.26 -20.79
CA HIS A 785 3.71 -30.50 -20.96
C HIS A 785 3.15 -29.64 -22.11
N PRO A 786 3.60 -29.85 -23.36
CA PRO A 786 3.21 -29.02 -24.52
C PRO A 786 1.72 -29.10 -24.87
N GLN A 787 1.00 -30.08 -24.32
CA GLN A 787 -0.44 -30.25 -24.47
C GLN A 787 -1.28 -29.32 -23.58
N GLU A 788 -0.69 -28.71 -22.56
CA GLU A 788 -1.38 -27.78 -21.66
C GLU A 788 -1.33 -26.34 -22.20
N PRO A 789 -2.34 -25.49 -21.89
CA PRO A 789 -2.35 -24.10 -22.31
C PRO A 789 -1.41 -23.25 -21.45
N TRP A 790 -0.20 -22.98 -21.96
CA TRP A 790 0.78 -22.11 -21.30
C TRP A 790 0.66 -20.66 -21.78
N VAL A 791 0.67 -19.71 -20.83
CA VAL A 791 0.72 -18.27 -21.13
C VAL A 791 2.18 -17.81 -21.04
N LEU A 792 2.81 -17.55 -22.19
CA LEU A 792 4.25 -17.28 -22.29
C LEU A 792 4.58 -15.88 -22.83
N GLU A 793 3.70 -14.93 -22.55
CA GLU A 793 3.76 -13.54 -23.07
C GLU A 793 5.04 -12.79 -22.67
N ASN A 794 5.70 -13.20 -21.59
CA ASN A 794 6.92 -12.59 -21.04
C ASN A 794 8.22 -13.07 -21.70
N LEU A 795 8.19 -14.06 -22.59
CA LEU A 795 9.39 -14.63 -23.22
C LEU A 795 9.82 -13.94 -24.52
N LYS A 796 9.41 -12.67 -24.75
CA LYS A 796 9.78 -11.94 -25.97
C LYS A 796 11.30 -11.84 -26.12
N GLY A 797 11.83 -12.40 -27.21
CA GLY A 797 13.26 -12.38 -27.53
C GLY A 797 14.05 -13.58 -27.00
N VAL A 798 13.42 -14.54 -26.32
CA VAL A 798 14.04 -15.81 -25.89
C VAL A 798 13.93 -16.83 -27.01
N ASN A 799 15.06 -17.40 -27.44
CA ASN A 799 15.10 -18.45 -28.42
C ASN A 799 14.93 -19.82 -27.76
N VAL A 800 13.94 -20.57 -28.25
CA VAL A 800 13.71 -21.96 -27.90
C VAL A 800 13.68 -22.75 -29.20
N LEU A 801 14.64 -23.63 -29.39
CA LEU A 801 14.79 -24.40 -30.62
C LEU A 801 14.58 -25.87 -30.32
N GLN A 802 13.69 -26.54 -31.05
CA GLN A 802 13.50 -27.98 -30.98
C GLN A 802 14.07 -28.67 -32.21
N TYR A 803 14.73 -29.81 -32.00
CA TYR A 803 15.14 -30.67 -33.10
C TYR A 803 13.93 -31.34 -33.77
N GLN A 804 13.71 -31.08 -35.06
CA GLN A 804 12.61 -31.66 -35.85
C GLN A 804 13.11 -32.50 -37.04
N GLY A 805 14.37 -32.92 -37.01
CA GLY A 805 14.99 -33.72 -38.07
C GLY A 805 14.68 -35.22 -37.97
N PRO A 806 15.06 -35.98 -39.01
CA PRO A 806 14.95 -37.44 -38.99
C PRO A 806 15.94 -38.05 -37.99
N ARG A 807 15.62 -39.25 -37.48
CA ARG A 807 16.62 -40.03 -36.76
C ARG A 807 17.78 -40.38 -37.70
N PHE A 808 19.01 -40.29 -37.20
CA PHE A 808 20.23 -40.55 -37.96
C PHE A 808 20.48 -39.56 -39.12
N CYS A 809 20.44 -38.26 -38.83
CA CYS A 809 20.91 -37.26 -39.79
C CYS A 809 22.45 -37.19 -39.81
N ASP A 810 23.03 -36.74 -40.93
CA ASP A 810 24.44 -36.36 -40.98
C ASP A 810 24.72 -35.32 -39.89
N PRO A 811 25.76 -35.49 -39.04
CA PRO A 811 26.14 -34.49 -38.06
C PRO A 811 26.28 -33.09 -38.68
N ALA A 812 26.83 -32.95 -39.89
CA ALA A 812 26.98 -31.64 -40.53
C ALA A 812 25.66 -30.96 -40.95
N ALA A 813 24.53 -31.70 -40.90
CA ALA A 813 23.19 -31.19 -41.15
C ALA A 813 22.37 -31.07 -39.85
N PHE A 814 22.92 -31.44 -38.69
CA PHE A 814 22.20 -31.53 -37.42
C PHE A 814 21.65 -30.17 -36.99
N ALA A 815 22.48 -29.11 -37.05
CA ALA A 815 22.06 -27.77 -36.67
C ALA A 815 20.92 -27.24 -37.54
N ALA A 816 20.91 -27.60 -38.83
CA ALA A 816 19.91 -27.16 -39.81
C ALA A 816 18.50 -27.73 -39.57
N HIS A 817 18.34 -28.70 -38.67
CA HIS A 817 17.06 -29.32 -38.32
C HIS A 817 16.39 -28.73 -37.06
N PHE A 818 17.04 -27.79 -36.39
CA PHE A 818 16.43 -27.06 -35.29
C PHE A 818 15.43 -26.04 -35.82
N ARG A 819 14.25 -25.99 -35.20
CA ARG A 819 13.18 -25.04 -35.53
C ARG A 819 12.76 -24.29 -34.26
N PRO A 820 12.44 -22.99 -34.35
CA PRO A 820 11.83 -22.27 -33.25
C PRO A 820 10.56 -22.98 -32.77
N VAL A 821 10.42 -23.13 -31.46
CA VAL A 821 9.19 -23.63 -30.85
C VAL A 821 8.22 -22.46 -30.73
N LEU A 822 7.11 -22.52 -31.45
CA LEU A 822 5.97 -21.64 -31.21
C LEU A 822 5.26 -22.16 -29.96
N LEU A 823 5.50 -21.52 -28.82
CA LEU A 823 4.92 -21.95 -27.53
C LEU A 823 3.54 -21.33 -27.26
N ALA A 824 2.87 -20.81 -28.28
CA ALA A 824 1.44 -20.51 -28.21
C ALA A 824 0.66 -21.74 -28.71
N PRO A 825 -0.56 -22.02 -28.21
CA PRO A 825 -1.44 -22.92 -28.93
C PRO A 825 -1.50 -22.43 -30.38
N ALA A 826 -1.36 -23.35 -31.32
CA ALA A 826 -1.80 -23.08 -32.68
C ALA A 826 -3.24 -22.58 -32.53
N GLU A 827 -3.48 -21.29 -32.77
CA GLU A 827 -4.84 -20.81 -32.90
C GLU A 827 -5.49 -21.77 -33.90
N PRO A 828 -6.68 -22.32 -33.59
CA PRO A 828 -7.36 -23.15 -34.56
C PRO A 828 -7.37 -22.39 -35.88
N GLU A 829 -7.00 -23.06 -36.98
CA GLU A 829 -7.20 -22.58 -38.36
C GLU A 829 -8.71 -22.44 -38.67
N ALA A 830 -9.50 -21.95 -37.73
CA ALA A 830 -10.83 -21.48 -37.96
C ALA A 830 -10.71 -20.09 -38.57
N ALA A 831 -11.42 -19.87 -39.68
CA ALA A 831 -11.43 -18.59 -40.35
C ALA A 831 -11.77 -17.48 -39.33
N PRO A 832 -10.99 -16.38 -39.30
CA PRO A 832 -11.28 -15.26 -38.41
C PRO A 832 -12.68 -14.74 -38.66
N TRP A 833 -13.27 -14.08 -37.66
CA TRP A 833 -14.63 -13.55 -37.77
C TRP A 833 -14.80 -12.75 -39.08
N PRO A 834 -15.70 -13.16 -39.99
CA PRO A 834 -15.87 -12.49 -41.27
C PRO A 834 -16.24 -11.02 -41.05
N ALA A 835 -15.65 -10.15 -41.87
CA ALA A 835 -16.00 -8.73 -41.89
C ALA A 835 -17.42 -8.59 -42.47
N ALA A 836 -18.34 -8.09 -41.65
CA ALA A 836 -19.69 -7.72 -42.08
C ALA A 836 -19.68 -6.36 -42.79
N ASP A 837 -18.77 -5.46 -42.39
CA ASP A 837 -18.54 -4.17 -43.02
C ASP A 837 -17.13 -3.66 -42.65
N ALA A 838 -16.34 -3.22 -43.64
CA ALA A 838 -14.99 -2.72 -43.41
C ALA A 838 -14.94 -1.19 -43.23
N ASP A 839 -15.95 -0.48 -43.72
CA ASP A 839 -15.96 0.98 -43.90
C ASP A 839 -16.85 1.68 -42.85
N GLY A 840 -16.67 1.29 -41.58
CA GLY A 840 -17.35 1.90 -40.43
C GLY A 840 -16.63 3.14 -39.86
N PRO A 841 -17.26 3.84 -38.91
CA PRO A 841 -16.60 4.93 -38.20
C PRO A 841 -15.47 4.38 -37.30
N SER A 842 -14.27 4.95 -37.38
CA SER A 842 -13.13 4.58 -36.53
C SER A 842 -13.37 5.04 -35.09
N LEU A 843 -13.92 4.16 -34.26
CA LEU A 843 -14.34 4.48 -32.90
C LEU A 843 -13.82 3.47 -31.87
N ALA A 844 -13.20 3.95 -30.80
CA ALA A 844 -12.93 3.21 -29.58
C ALA A 844 -13.82 3.71 -28.44
N ALA A 845 -14.05 2.87 -27.44
CA ALA A 845 -14.83 3.18 -26.23
C ALA A 845 -16.21 3.80 -26.51
N HIS A 846 -16.83 3.41 -27.64
CA HIS A 846 -18.21 3.73 -28.01
C HIS A 846 -19.15 2.63 -27.50
N ALA A 847 -20.45 2.89 -27.43
CA ALA A 847 -21.44 1.84 -27.18
C ALA A 847 -22.04 1.35 -28.50
N LEU A 848 -22.25 0.03 -28.63
CA LEU A 848 -22.96 -0.59 -29.74
C LEU A 848 -24.23 -1.23 -29.20
N VAL A 849 -25.39 -0.85 -29.73
CA VAL A 849 -26.69 -1.40 -29.31
C VAL A 849 -27.52 -1.80 -30.51
N ALA A 850 -28.36 -2.83 -30.36
CA ALA A 850 -29.32 -3.22 -31.37
C ALA A 850 -30.68 -2.57 -31.12
N HIS A 851 -31.38 -2.18 -32.18
CA HIS A 851 -32.77 -1.75 -32.13
C HIS A 851 -33.62 -2.75 -32.92
N GLY A 852 -34.34 -3.59 -32.17
CA GLY A 852 -35.06 -4.72 -32.74
C GLY A 852 -34.12 -5.68 -33.48
N THR A 853 -34.61 -6.28 -34.56
CA THR A 853 -33.85 -7.21 -35.41
C THR A 853 -33.33 -6.57 -36.69
N GLU A 854 -33.40 -5.22 -36.81
CA GLU A 854 -33.20 -4.54 -38.10
C GLU A 854 -31.94 -3.67 -38.19
N ALA A 855 -31.47 -3.09 -37.08
CA ALA A 855 -30.37 -2.13 -37.10
C ALA A 855 -29.48 -2.16 -35.85
N LEU A 856 -28.21 -1.83 -36.05
CA LEU A 856 -27.23 -1.52 -34.99
C LEU A 856 -27.00 -0.02 -34.92
N TYR A 857 -26.79 0.49 -33.71
CA TYR A 857 -26.46 1.88 -33.44
C TYR A 857 -25.14 1.95 -32.67
N ALA A 858 -24.17 2.69 -33.20
CA ALA A 858 -22.96 3.06 -32.49
C ALA A 858 -23.07 4.52 -32.01
N VAL A 859 -22.88 4.75 -30.71
CA VAL A 859 -23.06 6.05 -30.08
C VAL A 859 -21.80 6.47 -29.34
N GLY A 860 -21.40 7.73 -29.55
CA GLY A 860 -20.24 8.36 -28.91
C GLY A 860 -18.91 7.64 -29.18
N GLY A 861 -18.04 7.64 -28.18
CA GLY A 861 -16.69 7.07 -28.26
C GLY A 861 -15.62 8.11 -28.53
N GLU A 862 -14.40 7.64 -28.78
CA GLU A 862 -13.25 8.45 -29.15
C GLU A 862 -12.64 8.00 -30.49
N ASP A 863 -12.20 8.98 -31.27
CA ASP A 863 -11.52 8.76 -32.54
C ASP A 863 -10.00 8.60 -32.38
N ALA A 864 -9.27 8.43 -33.48
CA ALA A 864 -7.81 8.29 -33.49
C ALA A 864 -7.06 9.51 -32.90
N THR A 865 -7.70 10.68 -32.80
CA THR A 865 -7.15 11.88 -32.17
C THR A 865 -7.50 11.98 -30.68
N SER A 866 -8.18 10.97 -30.13
CA SER A 866 -8.81 10.99 -28.80
C SER A 866 -9.89 12.07 -28.65
N ALA A 867 -10.45 12.58 -29.74
CA ALA A 867 -11.60 13.47 -29.69
C ALA A 867 -12.83 12.65 -29.34
N ARG A 868 -13.59 13.07 -28.31
CA ARG A 868 -14.84 12.39 -27.95
C ARG A 868 -15.95 12.86 -28.86
N SER A 869 -16.83 11.95 -29.24
CA SER A 869 -17.96 12.21 -30.12
C SER A 869 -19.29 12.15 -29.38
N ALA A 870 -20.26 12.91 -29.89
CA ALA A 870 -21.68 12.81 -29.57
C ALA A 870 -22.47 12.20 -30.75
N ASP A 871 -21.76 11.69 -31.76
CA ASP A 871 -22.37 11.19 -32.98
C ASP A 871 -23.10 9.87 -32.76
N VAL A 872 -24.17 9.72 -33.52
CA VAL A 872 -24.95 8.50 -33.63
C VAL A 872 -24.76 7.97 -35.04
N TRP A 873 -24.32 6.72 -35.13
CA TRP A 873 -24.17 6.00 -36.38
C TRP A 873 -25.14 4.82 -36.39
N ARG A 874 -25.76 4.57 -37.54
CA ARG A 874 -26.67 3.45 -37.75
C ARG A 874 -26.10 2.55 -38.83
N TRP A 875 -26.16 1.25 -38.59
CA TRP A 875 -25.83 0.22 -39.56
C TRP A 875 -27.01 -0.72 -39.75
N THR A 876 -27.25 -1.12 -40.99
CA THR A 876 -28.14 -2.26 -41.31
C THR A 876 -27.42 -3.18 -42.30
N PRO A 877 -27.78 -4.47 -42.37
CA PRO A 877 -27.21 -5.38 -43.35
C PRO A 877 -27.36 -4.94 -44.82
N LYS A 878 -28.25 -3.99 -45.11
CA LYS A 878 -28.52 -3.48 -46.47
C LYS A 878 -27.86 -2.14 -46.80
N GLU A 879 -27.63 -1.28 -45.80
CA GLU A 879 -27.31 0.14 -46.04
C GLU A 879 -25.92 0.59 -45.53
N SER A 880 -25.11 -0.33 -45.00
CA SER A 880 -23.80 -0.05 -44.36
C SER A 880 -23.88 1.06 -43.30
N TRP A 881 -22.75 1.52 -42.77
CA TRP A 881 -22.71 2.57 -41.76
C TRP A 881 -23.14 3.93 -42.31
N ARG A 882 -24.06 4.61 -41.62
CA ARG A 882 -24.47 6.00 -41.90
C ARG A 882 -24.61 6.81 -40.62
N ARG A 883 -24.10 8.04 -40.63
CA ARG A 883 -24.33 8.99 -39.53
C ARG A 883 -25.79 9.41 -39.50
N VAL A 884 -26.42 9.33 -38.34
CA VAL A 884 -27.81 9.72 -38.11
C VAL A 884 -27.82 11.16 -37.62
N PRO A 885 -28.41 12.10 -38.40
CA PRO A 885 -28.63 13.45 -37.89
C PRO A 885 -29.68 13.40 -36.78
N CYS A 886 -29.30 13.85 -35.60
CA CYS A 886 -30.18 13.97 -34.43
C CYS A 886 -30.40 15.44 -34.07
N SER A 887 -31.57 15.75 -33.54
CA SER A 887 -31.91 17.06 -32.97
C SER A 887 -32.11 16.94 -31.45
N THR A 888 -32.39 18.05 -30.78
CA THR A 888 -32.76 18.10 -29.36
C THR A 888 -34.18 18.63 -29.23
N VAL A 889 -34.97 18.13 -28.26
CA VAL A 889 -36.37 18.56 -28.09
C VAL A 889 -36.52 20.06 -27.80
N TYR A 890 -35.58 20.67 -27.07
CA TYR A 890 -35.64 22.08 -26.66
C TYR A 890 -34.58 22.99 -27.32
N GLY A 891 -33.85 22.49 -28.33
CA GLY A 891 -32.77 23.25 -28.98
C GLY A 891 -31.54 23.47 -28.09
N GLU A 892 -31.33 22.60 -27.10
CA GLU A 892 -30.27 22.71 -26.10
C GLU A 892 -28.90 22.46 -26.72
N ALA A 893 -27.96 23.39 -26.53
CA ALA A 893 -26.58 23.17 -26.94
C ALA A 893 -25.90 22.15 -26.00
N GLY A 894 -25.21 21.16 -26.56
CA GLY A 894 -24.44 20.18 -25.79
C GLY A 894 -25.18 18.91 -25.37
N VAL A 895 -26.37 18.64 -25.95
CA VAL A 895 -27.11 17.38 -25.76
C VAL A 895 -27.11 16.58 -27.08
N PRO A 896 -26.56 15.35 -27.11
CA PRO A 896 -25.91 14.66 -26.01
C PRO A 896 -24.51 15.22 -25.76
N ASN A 897 -24.00 15.04 -24.54
CA ASN A 897 -22.60 15.36 -24.26
C ASN A 897 -21.67 14.42 -25.04
N ALA A 898 -20.65 14.99 -25.70
CA ALA A 898 -19.61 14.20 -26.35
C ALA A 898 -18.81 13.42 -25.31
N ARG A 899 -18.79 12.08 -25.43
CA ARG A 899 -18.27 11.20 -24.38
C ARG A 899 -17.70 9.87 -24.88
N SER A 900 -16.79 9.28 -24.11
CA SER A 900 -16.31 7.90 -24.30
C SER A 900 -16.49 7.07 -23.02
N ASN A 901 -16.41 5.74 -23.13
CA ASN A 901 -16.53 4.79 -22.01
C ASN A 901 -17.82 4.98 -21.20
N HIS A 902 -18.92 5.28 -21.88
CA HIS A 902 -20.25 5.38 -21.27
C HIS A 902 -20.97 4.03 -21.38
N ALA A 903 -21.98 3.82 -20.55
CA ALA A 903 -22.89 2.70 -20.71
C ALA A 903 -24.07 3.11 -21.58
N ALA A 904 -24.55 2.19 -22.43
CA ALA A 904 -25.78 2.40 -23.18
C ALA A 904 -26.60 1.13 -23.28
N ALA A 905 -27.92 1.29 -23.31
CA ALA A 905 -28.88 0.21 -23.54
C ALA A 905 -30.14 0.76 -24.22
N VAL A 906 -30.92 -0.12 -24.85
CA VAL A 906 -32.16 0.26 -25.55
C VAL A 906 -33.36 -0.30 -24.80
N TRP A 907 -34.32 0.56 -24.49
CA TRP A 907 -35.64 0.17 -24.00
C TRP A 907 -36.71 0.61 -25.00
N ARG A 908 -37.32 -0.36 -25.69
CA ARG A 908 -38.25 -0.12 -26.80
C ARG A 908 -37.58 0.73 -27.89
N ASP A 909 -38.05 1.95 -28.08
CA ASP A 909 -37.52 2.91 -29.07
C ASP A 909 -36.62 3.99 -28.45
N VAL A 910 -36.24 3.83 -27.17
CA VAL A 910 -35.42 4.80 -26.44
C VAL A 910 -34.04 4.22 -26.18
N LEU A 911 -33.01 4.85 -26.74
CA LEU A 911 -31.60 4.57 -26.43
C LEU A 911 -31.19 5.43 -25.23
N MET A 912 -30.79 4.76 -24.16
CA MET A 912 -30.33 5.36 -22.90
C MET A 912 -28.82 5.40 -22.87
N VAL A 913 -28.23 6.55 -22.49
CA VAL A 913 -26.79 6.72 -22.29
C VAL A 913 -26.54 7.27 -20.90
N PHE A 914 -25.70 6.58 -20.13
CA PHE A 914 -25.30 7.02 -18.79
C PHE A 914 -23.78 7.05 -18.63
N GLY A 915 -23.28 8.06 -17.91
CA GLY A 915 -21.88 8.15 -17.49
C GLY A 915 -20.90 8.41 -18.64
N GLY A 916 -19.65 8.01 -18.45
CA GLY A 916 -18.55 8.22 -19.40
C GLY A 916 -17.73 9.48 -19.12
N TRP A 917 -16.73 9.72 -19.98
CA TRP A 917 -15.74 10.79 -19.83
C TRP A 917 -15.93 11.90 -20.87
N ASP A 918 -15.87 13.16 -20.44
CA ASP A 918 -16.04 14.36 -21.29
C ASP A 918 -14.72 14.93 -21.90
N GLN A 919 -14.86 15.99 -22.70
CA GLN A 919 -13.77 16.84 -23.24
C GLN A 919 -13.80 18.26 -22.61
N PRO A 920 -12.64 18.90 -22.33
CA PRO A 920 -11.32 18.37 -22.00
C PRO A 920 -11.11 18.31 -20.46
N GLY A 921 -10.60 17.18 -19.95
CA GLY A 921 -10.30 17.02 -18.51
C GLY A 921 -10.59 15.63 -17.95
N LEU A 922 -11.19 14.73 -18.74
CA LEU A 922 -11.64 13.40 -18.29
C LEU A 922 -12.58 13.54 -17.07
N ARG A 923 -13.55 14.45 -17.09
CA ARG A 923 -14.50 14.52 -15.97
C ARG A 923 -15.51 13.39 -16.14
N PRO A 924 -15.77 12.61 -15.08
CA PRO A 924 -16.79 11.58 -15.13
C PRO A 924 -18.17 12.25 -15.15
N LEU A 925 -19.07 11.74 -15.99
CA LEU A 925 -20.44 12.24 -16.12
C LEU A 925 -21.39 11.44 -15.20
N ALA A 926 -22.43 12.10 -14.68
CA ALA A 926 -23.53 11.46 -13.92
C ALA A 926 -24.89 11.55 -14.65
N ILE A 927 -24.89 12.03 -15.89
CA ILE A 927 -26.11 12.38 -16.60
C ILE A 927 -26.66 11.19 -17.39
N LEU A 928 -27.98 10.99 -17.30
CA LEU A 928 -28.74 10.11 -18.17
C LEU A 928 -29.29 10.94 -19.35
N GLU A 929 -28.90 10.57 -20.56
CA GLU A 929 -29.40 11.16 -21.80
C GLU A 929 -30.15 10.12 -22.62
N LEU A 930 -31.27 10.55 -23.22
CA LEU A 930 -32.21 9.69 -23.91
C LEU A 930 -32.31 10.11 -25.36
N LEU A 931 -32.16 9.16 -26.29
CA LEU A 931 -32.44 9.34 -27.70
C LEU A 931 -33.67 8.53 -28.08
N ASP A 932 -34.73 9.20 -28.49
CA ASP A 932 -35.85 8.55 -29.16
C ASP A 932 -35.41 8.20 -30.59
N LEU A 933 -35.28 6.91 -30.89
CA LEU A 933 -34.80 6.40 -32.16
C LEU A 933 -35.79 6.63 -33.32
N ARG A 934 -37.07 6.88 -33.04
CA ARG A 934 -38.09 7.18 -34.05
C ARG A 934 -38.03 8.63 -34.47
N THR A 935 -37.97 9.54 -33.49
CA THR A 935 -37.94 10.98 -33.75
C THR A 935 -36.53 11.52 -33.99
N ARG A 936 -35.50 10.76 -33.58
CA ARG A 936 -34.07 11.12 -33.59
C ARG A 936 -33.80 12.36 -32.74
N CYS A 937 -34.59 12.53 -31.69
CA CYS A 937 -34.51 13.64 -30.76
C CYS A 937 -33.85 13.20 -29.45
N TRP A 938 -32.82 13.94 -29.04
CA TRP A 938 -32.21 13.82 -27.73
C TRP A 938 -32.97 14.64 -26.67
N THR A 939 -33.03 14.09 -25.46
CA THR A 939 -33.50 14.75 -24.25
C THR A 939 -32.62 14.39 -23.05
N HIS A 940 -32.60 15.27 -22.05
CA HIS A 940 -32.17 14.88 -20.72
C HIS A 940 -33.22 13.97 -20.07
N GLY A 941 -32.77 12.85 -19.48
CA GLY A 941 -33.63 12.00 -18.68
C GLY A 941 -33.94 12.68 -17.35
N SER A 942 -35.16 13.19 -17.18
CA SER A 942 -35.64 13.66 -15.88
C SER A 942 -35.91 12.47 -14.98
N THR A 943 -34.96 12.15 -14.10
CA THR A 943 -35.08 11.04 -13.14
C THR A 943 -35.30 11.53 -11.72
N THR A 944 -35.93 10.71 -10.88
CA THR A 944 -36.07 10.95 -9.44
C THR A 944 -35.38 9.84 -8.62
N GLY A 945 -35.38 9.93 -7.29
CA GLY A 945 -34.81 8.89 -6.42
C GLY A 945 -33.30 9.07 -6.16
N ALA A 946 -32.56 7.96 -6.15
CA ALA A 946 -31.13 7.89 -5.79
C ALA A 946 -30.24 7.59 -7.01
N PRO A 947 -29.93 8.59 -7.86
CA PRO A 947 -29.15 8.38 -9.08
C PRO A 947 -27.69 7.99 -8.77
N PRO A 948 -27.02 7.24 -9.66
CA PRO A 948 -25.61 6.90 -9.49
C PRO A 948 -24.71 8.15 -9.52
N SER A 949 -23.61 8.10 -8.76
CA SER A 949 -22.58 9.13 -8.79
C SER A 949 -21.86 9.22 -10.15
N PRO A 950 -21.17 10.35 -10.47
CA PRO A 950 -20.47 10.49 -11.74
C PRO A 950 -19.40 9.41 -11.93
N ARG A 951 -19.40 8.73 -13.09
CA ARG A 951 -18.47 7.62 -13.36
C ARG A 951 -18.24 7.36 -14.84
N GLY A 952 -17.04 6.93 -15.18
CA GLY A 952 -16.71 6.31 -16.46
C GLY A 952 -16.65 4.78 -16.36
N ASN A 953 -16.79 4.12 -17.51
CA ASN A 953 -16.73 2.67 -17.67
C ASN A 953 -17.76 1.86 -16.83
N PRO A 954 -18.99 2.35 -16.56
CA PRO A 954 -20.03 1.48 -15.99
C PRO A 954 -20.59 0.53 -17.05
N THR A 955 -21.38 -0.45 -16.61
CA THR A 955 -22.25 -1.25 -17.48
C THR A 955 -23.72 -0.90 -17.23
N LEU A 956 -24.57 -1.01 -18.26
CA LEU A 956 -26.02 -0.79 -18.18
C LEU A 956 -26.71 -1.90 -18.97
N VAL A 957 -27.56 -2.68 -18.30
CA VAL A 957 -28.35 -3.77 -18.90
C VAL A 957 -29.82 -3.57 -18.62
N VAL A 958 -30.71 -4.16 -19.42
CA VAL A 958 -32.17 -3.97 -19.30
C VAL A 958 -32.87 -5.30 -19.08
N ASP A 959 -33.64 -5.38 -18.00
CA ASP A 959 -34.67 -6.39 -17.81
C ASP A 959 -35.91 -5.97 -18.59
N HIS A 960 -36.07 -6.54 -19.77
CA HIS A 960 -37.19 -6.18 -20.63
C HIS A 960 -38.56 -6.68 -20.12
N ALA A 961 -38.58 -7.72 -19.29
CA ALA A 961 -39.82 -8.31 -18.80
C ALA A 961 -40.40 -7.45 -17.68
N ARG A 962 -39.55 -6.94 -16.78
CA ARG A 962 -39.98 -6.14 -15.63
C ARG A 962 -39.89 -4.63 -15.87
N GLY A 963 -39.17 -4.21 -16.91
CA GLY A 963 -39.01 -2.80 -17.23
C GLY A 963 -38.03 -2.09 -16.31
N PHE A 964 -36.89 -2.72 -16.03
CA PHE A 964 -35.82 -2.15 -15.21
C PHE A 964 -34.53 -2.02 -16.02
N ALA A 965 -33.80 -0.92 -15.84
CA ALA A 965 -32.41 -0.83 -16.28
C ALA A 965 -31.48 -0.89 -15.07
N VAL A 966 -30.47 -1.75 -15.13
CA VAL A 966 -29.55 -2.03 -14.03
C VAL A 966 -28.16 -1.54 -14.41
N LEU A 967 -27.61 -0.67 -13.57
CA LEU A 967 -26.27 -0.11 -13.71
C LEU A 967 -25.34 -0.69 -12.64
N PHE A 968 -24.14 -1.07 -13.05
CA PHE A 968 -23.12 -1.59 -12.14
C PHE A 968 -21.71 -1.06 -12.44
N GLY A 969 -20.96 -0.83 -11.36
CA GLY A 969 -19.54 -0.54 -11.37
C GLY A 969 -19.14 0.79 -12.02
N GLY A 970 -17.87 0.87 -12.43
CA GLY A 970 -17.26 2.06 -13.04
C GLY A 970 -16.18 2.71 -12.16
N TRP A 971 -15.67 3.86 -12.58
CA TRP A 971 -14.59 4.58 -11.90
C TRP A 971 -14.71 6.10 -12.09
N ASP A 972 -14.41 6.88 -11.05
CA ASP A 972 -14.46 8.36 -11.06
C ASP A 972 -13.08 9.05 -11.02
N LYS A 973 -12.00 8.27 -11.21
CA LYS A 973 -10.57 8.58 -11.00
C LYS A 973 -10.03 8.28 -9.60
N VAL A 974 -10.88 8.22 -8.59
CA VAL A 974 -10.49 7.99 -7.18
C VAL A 974 -11.01 6.64 -6.71
N THR A 975 -12.31 6.40 -6.94
CA THR A 975 -13.07 5.27 -6.42
C THR A 975 -13.55 4.40 -7.56
N ARG A 976 -13.17 3.12 -7.56
CA ARG A 976 -13.87 2.11 -8.37
C ARG A 976 -15.15 1.73 -7.62
N PHE A 977 -16.24 1.52 -8.34
CA PHE A 977 -17.53 1.22 -7.74
C PHE A 977 -17.89 -0.28 -7.86
N ASN A 978 -18.68 -0.78 -6.92
CA ASN A 978 -19.39 -2.07 -6.94
C ASN A 978 -20.87 -1.92 -6.55
N ASP A 979 -21.38 -0.70 -6.55
CA ASP A 979 -22.78 -0.39 -6.28
C ASP A 979 -23.68 -0.85 -7.44
N VAL A 980 -24.94 -1.15 -7.12
CA VAL A 980 -25.98 -1.53 -8.08
C VAL A 980 -27.09 -0.51 -8.02
N HIS A 981 -27.33 0.17 -9.13
CA HIS A 981 -28.44 1.11 -9.26
C HIS A 981 -29.47 0.58 -10.25
N VAL A 982 -30.74 0.56 -9.84
CA VAL A 982 -31.86 0.14 -10.68
C VAL A 982 -32.71 1.34 -11.05
N LEU A 983 -32.85 1.62 -12.34
CA LEU A 983 -33.78 2.59 -12.89
C LEU A 983 -35.09 1.89 -13.24
N ASP A 984 -36.18 2.28 -12.59
CA ASP A 984 -37.53 1.91 -12.98
C ASP A 984 -37.91 2.67 -14.26
N LEU A 985 -38.10 1.94 -15.37
CA LEU A 985 -38.36 2.54 -16.69
C LEU A 985 -39.82 2.97 -16.89
N ALA A 986 -40.71 2.66 -15.93
CA ALA A 986 -42.08 3.17 -15.91
C ALA A 986 -42.17 4.50 -15.16
N THR A 987 -41.42 4.65 -14.07
CA THR A 987 -41.45 5.85 -13.21
C THR A 987 -40.27 6.79 -13.40
N TRP A 988 -39.21 6.33 -14.09
CA TRP A 988 -37.91 7.00 -14.19
C TRP A 988 -37.27 7.32 -12.82
N ALA A 989 -37.53 6.46 -11.83
CA ALA A 989 -36.95 6.56 -10.49
C ALA A 989 -35.74 5.63 -10.34
N TRP A 990 -34.62 6.18 -9.86
CA TRP A 990 -33.46 5.40 -9.47
C TRP A 990 -33.61 4.86 -8.05
N HIS A 991 -33.23 3.61 -7.86
CA HIS A 991 -33.14 2.92 -6.59
C HIS A 991 -31.71 2.40 -6.39
N ASP A 992 -31.14 2.69 -5.23
CA ASP A 992 -29.92 2.00 -4.79
C ASP A 992 -30.31 0.60 -4.30
N CYS A 993 -29.79 -0.41 -4.99
CA CYS A 993 -30.02 -1.82 -4.74
C CYS A 993 -28.70 -2.55 -4.42
N SER A 994 -27.68 -1.80 -3.99
CA SER A 994 -26.40 -2.35 -3.55
C SER A 994 -26.60 -3.31 -2.37
N SER A 995 -25.83 -4.38 -2.34
CA SER A 995 -25.94 -5.47 -1.37
C SER A 995 -24.58 -6.10 -1.15
N GLU A 996 -24.34 -6.64 0.06
CA GLU A 996 -23.13 -7.39 0.39
C GLU A 996 -23.50 -8.86 0.65
N PRO A 997 -22.66 -9.83 0.24
CA PRO A 997 -21.38 -9.65 -0.45
C PRO A 997 -21.57 -9.22 -1.91
N ALA A 998 -20.66 -8.38 -2.41
CA ALA A 998 -20.60 -7.97 -3.80
C ALA A 998 -19.25 -8.35 -4.47
N PRO A 999 -19.21 -8.47 -5.81
CA PRO A 999 -17.95 -8.47 -6.54
C PRO A 999 -17.09 -7.26 -6.15
N ALA A 1000 -15.77 -7.46 -6.11
CA ALA A 1000 -14.82 -6.38 -5.81
C ALA A 1000 -15.06 -5.16 -6.74
N PRO A 1001 -14.91 -3.91 -6.23
CA PRO A 1001 -15.10 -2.70 -7.01
C PRO A 1001 -14.25 -2.67 -8.28
N ARG A 1002 -14.90 -2.43 -9.42
CA ARG A 1002 -14.31 -2.70 -10.74
C ARG A 1002 -14.74 -1.72 -11.83
N THR A 1003 -13.85 -1.54 -12.79
CA THR A 1003 -14.04 -0.78 -14.05
C THR A 1003 -13.79 -1.69 -15.24
N ASP A 1004 -14.23 -1.27 -16.43
CA ASP A 1004 -13.90 -1.95 -17.70
C ASP A 1004 -14.29 -3.44 -17.75
N HIS A 1005 -15.29 -3.79 -16.95
CA HIS A 1005 -16.00 -5.07 -16.98
C HIS A 1005 -17.09 -4.98 -18.04
N ALA A 1006 -17.68 -6.13 -18.36
CA ALA A 1006 -18.79 -6.20 -19.30
C ALA A 1006 -19.94 -7.01 -18.68
N ALA A 1007 -21.17 -6.67 -19.02
CA ALA A 1007 -22.36 -7.29 -18.42
C ALA A 1007 -23.47 -7.55 -19.44
N VAL A 1008 -24.28 -8.57 -19.18
CA VAL A 1008 -25.50 -8.92 -19.95
C VAL A 1008 -26.66 -9.22 -19.01
N TRP A 1009 -27.89 -9.11 -19.50
CA TRP A 1009 -29.08 -9.61 -18.81
C TRP A 1009 -29.38 -11.04 -19.28
N TRP A 1010 -29.34 -12.03 -18.39
CA TRP A 1010 -29.67 -13.43 -18.70
C TRP A 1010 -30.80 -13.92 -17.81
N ARG A 1011 -31.92 -14.30 -18.44
CA ARG A 1011 -33.17 -14.73 -17.81
C ARG A 1011 -33.69 -13.66 -16.83
N ASP A 1012 -33.40 -13.80 -15.56
CA ASP A 1012 -33.87 -12.98 -14.44
C ASP A 1012 -32.73 -12.32 -13.64
N CYS A 1013 -31.48 -12.40 -14.13
CA CYS A 1013 -30.32 -11.84 -13.44
C CYS A 1013 -29.37 -11.07 -14.39
N MET A 1014 -28.54 -10.21 -13.81
CA MET A 1014 -27.43 -9.58 -14.52
C MET A 1014 -26.16 -10.41 -14.34
N VAL A 1015 -25.49 -10.76 -15.44
CA VAL A 1015 -24.20 -11.48 -15.43
C VAL A 1015 -23.07 -10.49 -15.74
N VAL A 1016 -22.10 -10.39 -14.85
CA VAL A 1016 -20.91 -9.54 -14.94
C VAL A 1016 -19.67 -10.40 -15.15
N VAL A 1017 -18.83 -10.04 -16.13
CA VAL A 1017 -17.63 -10.81 -16.49
C VAL A 1017 -16.39 -9.92 -16.51
N GLY A 1018 -15.37 -10.34 -15.75
CA GLY A 1018 -14.02 -9.76 -15.75
C GLY A 1018 -13.95 -8.29 -15.34
N GLY A 1019 -13.00 -7.56 -15.93
CA GLY A 1019 -12.75 -6.14 -15.67
C GLY A 1019 -11.47 -5.90 -14.89
N SER A 1020 -11.32 -4.70 -14.32
CA SER A 1020 -10.15 -4.29 -13.55
C SER A 1020 -10.54 -3.84 -12.15
N THR A 1021 -10.01 -4.54 -11.14
CA THR A 1021 -10.13 -4.18 -9.73
C THR A 1021 -8.92 -3.35 -9.28
N ARG A 1022 -8.81 -3.06 -7.97
CA ARG A 1022 -7.60 -2.45 -7.40
C ARG A 1022 -6.37 -3.38 -7.50
N GLU A 1023 -6.59 -4.70 -7.52
CA GLU A 1023 -5.53 -5.71 -7.55
C GLU A 1023 -5.07 -6.04 -8.97
N GLY A 1024 -5.88 -5.73 -9.98
CA GLY A 1024 -5.54 -5.91 -11.40
C GLY A 1024 -6.73 -6.38 -12.24
N PRO A 1025 -6.48 -6.78 -13.50
CA PRO A 1025 -7.47 -7.46 -14.32
C PRO A 1025 -7.97 -8.75 -13.65
N VAL A 1026 -9.24 -9.06 -13.83
CA VAL A 1026 -9.89 -10.29 -13.33
C VAL A 1026 -10.65 -11.00 -14.46
N ASN A 1027 -10.94 -12.29 -14.29
CA ASN A 1027 -11.73 -13.13 -15.20
C ASN A 1027 -12.88 -13.86 -14.48
N ASP A 1028 -13.27 -13.39 -13.30
CA ASP A 1028 -14.38 -13.92 -12.54
C ASP A 1028 -15.73 -13.60 -13.21
N VAL A 1029 -16.73 -14.44 -12.93
CA VAL A 1029 -18.11 -14.31 -13.42
C VAL A 1029 -19.04 -14.20 -12.22
N TRP A 1030 -19.86 -13.15 -12.20
CA TRP A 1030 -20.80 -12.87 -11.11
C TRP A 1030 -22.21 -12.71 -11.63
N MET A 1031 -23.20 -13.15 -10.86
CA MET A 1031 -24.63 -13.03 -11.16
C MET A 1031 -25.30 -12.18 -10.08
N TRP A 1032 -26.05 -11.15 -10.47
CA TRP A 1032 -26.85 -10.35 -9.56
C TRP A 1032 -28.33 -10.60 -9.76
N HIS A 1033 -29.00 -11.00 -8.68
CA HIS A 1033 -30.41 -11.35 -8.66
C HIS A 1033 -31.24 -10.17 -8.11
N PRO A 1034 -32.14 -9.56 -8.92
CA PRO A 1034 -32.88 -8.36 -8.53
C PRO A 1034 -33.91 -8.60 -7.41
N ASP A 1035 -34.53 -9.79 -7.37
CA ASP A 1035 -35.59 -10.11 -6.40
C ASP A 1035 -35.05 -10.24 -4.97
N THR A 1036 -33.89 -10.86 -4.85
CA THR A 1036 -33.23 -11.10 -3.56
C THR A 1036 -32.21 -10.02 -3.23
N ARG A 1037 -31.81 -9.20 -4.21
CA ARG A 1037 -30.68 -8.26 -4.13
C ARG A 1037 -29.44 -8.96 -3.60
N TRP A 1038 -29.03 -10.01 -4.31
CA TRP A 1038 -27.93 -10.88 -3.90
C TRP A 1038 -27.01 -11.20 -5.07
N TRP A 1039 -25.71 -11.30 -4.78
CA TRP A 1039 -24.69 -11.71 -5.74
C TRP A 1039 -24.27 -13.17 -5.57
N GLU A 1040 -24.21 -13.91 -6.67
CA GLU A 1040 -23.66 -15.26 -6.76
C GLU A 1040 -22.40 -15.26 -7.62
N GLN A 1041 -21.29 -15.80 -7.11
CA GLN A 1041 -20.10 -16.04 -7.94
C GLN A 1041 -20.27 -17.35 -8.73
N MET A 1042 -20.28 -17.24 -10.05
CA MET A 1042 -20.35 -18.41 -10.93
C MET A 1042 -18.96 -19.02 -11.08
N HIS A 1043 -18.84 -20.29 -10.67
CA HIS A 1043 -17.66 -21.09 -10.94
C HIS A 1043 -17.78 -21.72 -12.33
N CYS A 1044 -16.82 -21.41 -13.20
CA CYS A 1044 -16.81 -21.87 -14.58
C CYS A 1044 -15.65 -22.86 -14.82
N THR A 1045 -15.82 -23.74 -15.81
CA THR A 1045 -14.79 -24.71 -16.28
C THR A 1045 -14.51 -24.50 -17.77
N GLY A 1046 -13.60 -25.30 -18.36
CA GLY A 1046 -13.30 -25.26 -19.80
C GLY A 1046 -12.20 -24.25 -20.17
N ASP A 1047 -12.30 -23.65 -21.36
CA ASP A 1047 -11.33 -22.69 -21.91
C ASP A 1047 -11.48 -21.30 -21.26
N ILE A 1048 -11.17 -21.21 -19.96
CA ILE A 1048 -11.41 -19.98 -19.19
C ILE A 1048 -10.55 -18.83 -19.74
N PRO A 1049 -11.16 -17.69 -20.13
CA PRO A 1049 -10.42 -16.54 -20.59
C PRO A 1049 -9.45 -16.03 -19.52
N VAL A 1050 -8.22 -15.68 -19.90
CA VAL A 1050 -7.28 -15.02 -18.97
C VAL A 1050 -7.85 -13.70 -18.43
N PRO A 1051 -7.44 -13.24 -17.23
CA PRO A 1051 -7.83 -11.96 -16.65
C PRO A 1051 -7.64 -10.80 -17.62
N ARG A 1052 -8.73 -10.04 -17.87
CA ARG A 1052 -8.77 -9.02 -18.91
C ARG A 1052 -9.71 -7.87 -18.59
N THR A 1053 -9.42 -6.74 -19.21
CA THR A 1053 -10.17 -5.48 -19.11
C THR A 1053 -10.55 -4.99 -20.51
N SER A 1054 -11.60 -4.19 -20.60
CA SER A 1054 -12.03 -3.52 -21.82
C SER A 1054 -12.35 -4.49 -22.97
N HIS A 1055 -12.81 -5.70 -22.64
CA HIS A 1055 -13.44 -6.67 -23.54
C HIS A 1055 -14.92 -6.34 -23.72
N ALA A 1056 -15.55 -6.93 -24.73
CA ALA A 1056 -17.00 -6.83 -24.95
C ALA A 1056 -17.67 -8.20 -24.84
N VAL A 1057 -18.89 -8.22 -24.30
CA VAL A 1057 -19.73 -9.42 -24.22
C VAL A 1057 -21.05 -9.22 -24.93
N ALA A 1058 -21.60 -10.31 -25.49
CA ALA A 1058 -22.92 -10.36 -26.10
C ALA A 1058 -23.61 -11.69 -25.75
N LEU A 1059 -24.93 -11.69 -25.61
CA LEU A 1059 -25.69 -12.89 -25.20
C LEU A 1059 -26.57 -13.39 -26.35
N VAL A 1060 -26.35 -14.63 -26.81
CA VAL A 1060 -27.20 -15.32 -27.80
C VAL A 1060 -27.74 -16.60 -27.17
N GLY A 1061 -29.06 -16.65 -26.94
CA GLY A 1061 -29.68 -17.74 -26.19
C GLY A 1061 -29.10 -17.84 -24.77
N ASP A 1062 -28.58 -19.01 -24.41
CA ASP A 1062 -27.90 -19.26 -23.12
C ASP A 1062 -26.36 -19.13 -23.22
N ARG A 1063 -25.83 -18.54 -24.30
CA ARG A 1063 -24.38 -18.41 -24.54
C ARG A 1063 -23.91 -16.97 -24.49
N LEU A 1064 -23.00 -16.69 -23.57
CA LEU A 1064 -22.31 -15.41 -23.45
C LEU A 1064 -21.02 -15.45 -24.28
N ILE A 1065 -20.94 -14.60 -25.29
CA ILE A 1065 -19.79 -14.50 -26.18
C ILE A 1065 -18.90 -13.37 -25.69
N LEU A 1066 -17.68 -13.70 -25.28
CA LEU A 1066 -16.63 -12.76 -24.89
C LEU A 1066 -15.67 -12.53 -26.05
N SER A 1067 -15.33 -11.28 -26.31
CA SER A 1067 -14.50 -10.88 -27.45
C SER A 1067 -13.36 -9.92 -27.02
N GLY A 1068 -12.13 -10.24 -27.42
CA GLY A 1068 -10.95 -9.38 -27.24
C GLY A 1068 -10.65 -9.01 -25.78
N GLY A 1069 -10.23 -7.77 -25.58
CA GLY A 1069 -9.81 -7.19 -24.30
C GLY A 1069 -8.32 -6.89 -24.26
N GLN A 1070 -7.83 -6.43 -23.11
CA GLN A 1070 -6.40 -6.24 -22.87
C GLN A 1070 -6.01 -6.69 -21.46
N SER A 1071 -4.72 -6.91 -21.25
CA SER A 1071 -4.12 -7.12 -19.93
C SER A 1071 -2.92 -6.18 -19.74
N HIS A 1072 -2.66 -5.82 -18.49
CA HIS A 1072 -1.54 -4.97 -18.07
C HIS A 1072 -0.60 -5.64 -17.06
N VAL A 1073 -0.82 -6.93 -16.79
CA VAL A 1073 -0.05 -7.68 -15.77
C VAL A 1073 1.43 -7.82 -16.19
N CYS A 1074 1.71 -7.72 -17.50
CA CYS A 1074 2.97 -8.11 -18.14
C CYS A 1074 3.34 -7.18 -19.33
N GLY A 1075 3.11 -5.87 -19.18
CA GLY A 1075 3.00 -4.96 -20.33
C GLY A 1075 1.61 -4.99 -20.96
N THR A 1076 1.31 -4.03 -21.83
CA THR A 1076 -0.03 -3.95 -22.45
C THR A 1076 -0.13 -4.97 -23.58
N THR A 1077 -0.81 -6.10 -23.34
CA THR A 1077 -1.20 -7.09 -24.36
C THR A 1077 -2.64 -6.84 -24.77
N VAL A 1078 -2.92 -6.70 -26.07
CA VAL A 1078 -4.28 -6.59 -26.62
C VAL A 1078 -4.67 -7.93 -27.26
N PHE A 1079 -5.78 -8.51 -26.82
CA PHE A 1079 -6.16 -9.88 -27.18
C PHE A 1079 -7.01 -9.93 -28.46
N ALA A 1080 -6.71 -10.91 -29.32
CA ALA A 1080 -7.55 -11.28 -30.47
C ALA A 1080 -8.54 -12.41 -30.13
N SER A 1081 -8.28 -13.14 -29.04
CA SER A 1081 -9.03 -14.33 -28.60
C SER A 1081 -10.51 -14.03 -28.31
N CYS A 1082 -11.37 -14.98 -28.67
CA CYS A 1082 -12.81 -14.96 -28.40
C CYS A 1082 -13.22 -16.26 -27.69
N TYR A 1083 -14.28 -16.20 -26.88
CA TYR A 1083 -14.75 -17.34 -26.09
C TYR A 1083 -16.28 -17.34 -26.01
N ALA A 1084 -16.88 -18.51 -25.82
CA ALA A 1084 -18.28 -18.68 -25.48
C ALA A 1084 -18.40 -19.32 -24.10
N LEU A 1085 -19.17 -18.72 -23.19
CA LEU A 1085 -19.61 -19.34 -21.94
C LEU A 1085 -21.03 -19.82 -22.11
N ASP A 1086 -21.25 -21.13 -21.98
CA ASP A 1086 -22.59 -21.68 -21.83
C ASP A 1086 -23.06 -21.44 -20.39
N LEU A 1087 -24.04 -20.55 -20.19
CA LEU A 1087 -24.51 -20.14 -18.86
C LEU A 1087 -25.31 -21.24 -18.15
N THR A 1088 -25.75 -22.28 -18.88
CA THR A 1088 -26.45 -23.43 -18.30
C THR A 1088 -25.44 -24.46 -17.80
N THR A 1089 -24.42 -24.81 -18.60
CA THR A 1089 -23.39 -25.79 -18.19
C THR A 1089 -22.24 -25.17 -17.39
N ARG A 1090 -22.09 -23.83 -17.44
CA ARG A 1090 -21.01 -23.04 -16.84
C ARG A 1090 -19.63 -23.38 -17.45
N GLU A 1091 -19.60 -23.79 -18.71
CA GLU A 1091 -18.39 -24.20 -19.42
C GLU A 1091 -18.01 -23.16 -20.49
N TRP A 1092 -16.74 -22.76 -20.49
CA TRP A 1092 -16.12 -21.92 -21.51
C TRP A 1092 -15.60 -22.77 -22.67
N THR A 1093 -15.77 -22.27 -23.89
CA THR A 1093 -15.23 -22.86 -25.13
C THR A 1093 -14.55 -21.76 -25.94
N ALA A 1094 -13.32 -22.00 -26.39
CA ALA A 1094 -12.62 -21.08 -27.27
C ALA A 1094 -13.34 -20.96 -28.63
N LEU A 1095 -13.44 -19.74 -29.14
CA LEU A 1095 -13.97 -19.41 -30.46
C LEU A 1095 -12.85 -18.94 -31.40
N PRO A 1096 -13.10 -18.87 -32.72
CA PRO A 1096 -12.13 -18.30 -33.65
C PRO A 1096 -11.73 -16.87 -33.25
N SER A 1097 -10.43 -16.58 -33.26
CA SER A 1097 -9.86 -15.27 -32.95
C SER A 1097 -10.15 -14.24 -34.05
N PHE A 1098 -10.02 -12.96 -33.71
CA PHE A 1098 -9.95 -11.89 -34.71
C PHE A 1098 -8.60 -11.89 -35.46
N PRO A 1099 -8.54 -11.27 -36.66
CA PRO A 1099 -7.27 -11.09 -37.38
C PRO A 1099 -6.22 -10.27 -36.60
N SER A 1100 -6.67 -9.40 -35.71
CA SER A 1100 -5.82 -8.58 -34.85
C SER A 1100 -6.45 -8.43 -33.47
N GLY A 1101 -5.62 -8.12 -32.46
CA GLY A 1101 -6.10 -7.83 -31.12
C GLY A 1101 -7.05 -6.63 -31.11
N ARG A 1102 -8.04 -6.63 -30.22
CA ARG A 1102 -8.91 -5.47 -30.00
C ARG A 1102 -9.31 -5.30 -28.54
N CYS A 1103 -9.25 -4.07 -28.05
CA CYS A 1103 -9.83 -3.66 -26.77
C CYS A 1103 -10.67 -2.39 -26.96
N ARG A 1104 -11.51 -2.05 -25.97
CA ARG A 1104 -12.41 -0.88 -26.02
C ARG A 1104 -13.36 -0.91 -27.22
N HIS A 1105 -13.61 -2.07 -27.80
CA HIS A 1105 -14.65 -2.30 -28.80
C HIS A 1105 -15.98 -2.58 -28.11
N SER A 1106 -17.06 -2.64 -28.89
CA SER A 1106 -18.39 -2.98 -28.40
C SER A 1106 -19.01 -4.12 -29.20
N ALA A 1107 -19.88 -4.88 -28.54
CA ALA A 1107 -20.56 -6.03 -29.11
C ALA A 1107 -22.08 -5.91 -28.92
N ALA A 1108 -22.85 -6.35 -29.92
CA ALA A 1108 -24.31 -6.38 -29.88
C ALA A 1108 -24.85 -7.57 -30.68
N VAL A 1109 -26.10 -7.95 -30.40
CA VAL A 1109 -26.78 -9.06 -31.09
C VAL A 1109 -27.85 -8.51 -32.02
N LEU A 1110 -27.81 -8.92 -33.29
CA LEU A 1110 -28.84 -8.59 -34.28
C LEU A 1110 -29.32 -9.89 -34.94
N GLY A 1111 -30.58 -10.24 -34.72
CA GLY A 1111 -31.08 -11.57 -35.07
C GLY A 1111 -30.34 -12.64 -34.25
N ASP A 1112 -29.83 -13.67 -34.92
CA ASP A 1112 -29.09 -14.78 -34.29
C ASP A 1112 -27.57 -14.60 -34.35
N SER A 1113 -27.08 -13.41 -34.71
CA SER A 1113 -25.65 -13.15 -34.91
C SER A 1113 -25.09 -12.13 -33.94
N VAL A 1114 -23.88 -12.38 -33.45
CA VAL A 1114 -23.11 -11.41 -32.66
C VAL A 1114 -22.28 -10.55 -33.60
N TYR A 1115 -22.35 -9.25 -33.39
CA TYR A 1115 -21.59 -8.24 -34.12
C TYR A 1115 -20.63 -7.52 -33.18
N VAL A 1116 -19.38 -7.34 -33.63
CA VAL A 1116 -18.33 -6.63 -32.90
C VAL A 1116 -17.77 -5.49 -33.75
N HIS A 1117 -17.77 -4.28 -33.21
CA HIS A 1117 -17.37 -3.07 -33.94
C HIS A 1117 -16.25 -2.31 -33.23
N GLY A 1118 -15.32 -1.79 -34.03
CA GLY A 1118 -14.33 -0.78 -33.63
C GLY A 1118 -13.32 -1.26 -32.58
N GLY A 1119 -12.86 -0.35 -31.74
CA GLY A 1119 -11.86 -0.60 -30.69
C GLY A 1119 -10.44 -0.15 -31.06
N TYR A 1120 -9.46 -0.63 -30.32
CA TYR A 1120 -8.04 -0.30 -30.44
C TYR A 1120 -7.19 -1.58 -30.43
N ASP A 1121 -6.25 -1.72 -31.36
CA ASP A 1121 -5.43 -2.93 -31.50
C ASP A 1121 -4.05 -2.85 -30.81
N GLY A 1122 -3.75 -1.73 -30.15
CA GLY A 1122 -2.41 -1.42 -29.63
C GLY A 1122 -1.63 -0.42 -30.49
N HIS A 1123 -2.13 -0.11 -31.68
CA HIS A 1123 -1.54 0.84 -32.62
C HIS A 1123 -2.56 1.82 -33.21
N LEU A 1124 -3.69 1.33 -33.68
CA LEU A 1124 -4.71 2.07 -34.43
C LEU A 1124 -6.12 1.89 -33.84
N VAL A 1125 -6.94 2.93 -33.97
CA VAL A 1125 -8.39 2.84 -33.75
C VAL A 1125 -9.04 2.18 -34.96
N LEU A 1126 -9.80 1.12 -34.72
CA LEU A 1126 -10.37 0.25 -35.74
C LEU A 1126 -11.75 0.75 -36.20
N SER A 1127 -12.10 0.49 -37.46
CA SER A 1127 -13.41 0.79 -38.08
C SER A 1127 -14.24 -0.44 -38.43
N GLY A 1128 -13.63 -1.63 -38.38
CA GLY A 1128 -14.26 -2.85 -38.89
C GLY A 1128 -15.43 -3.34 -38.02
N LEU A 1129 -16.48 -3.83 -38.69
CA LEU A 1129 -17.58 -4.61 -38.11
C LEU A 1129 -17.39 -6.08 -38.48
N HIS A 1130 -17.31 -6.94 -37.47
CA HIS A 1130 -17.16 -8.39 -37.63
C HIS A 1130 -18.38 -9.11 -37.07
N SER A 1131 -18.73 -10.28 -37.65
CA SER A 1131 -19.90 -11.05 -37.18
C SER A 1131 -19.66 -12.55 -37.11
N ILE A 1132 -20.37 -13.23 -36.22
CA ILE A 1132 -20.47 -14.70 -36.17
C ILE A 1132 -21.93 -15.13 -35.99
N SER A 1133 -22.35 -16.17 -36.70
CA SER A 1133 -23.75 -16.62 -36.77
C SER A 1133 -23.98 -18.07 -36.31
N ASP A 1134 -22.93 -18.88 -36.19
CA ASP A 1134 -23.04 -20.34 -36.03
C ASP A 1134 -22.41 -20.81 -34.71
N VAL A 1135 -23.11 -20.56 -33.59
CA VAL A 1135 -22.61 -20.87 -32.23
C VAL A 1135 -23.24 -22.16 -31.64
N GLN A 1136 -23.69 -23.08 -32.49
CA GLN A 1136 -24.39 -24.33 -32.11
C GLN A 1136 -23.43 -25.51 -31.82
N PRO A 1137 -23.71 -26.37 -30.81
CA PRO A 1137 -23.25 -27.76 -30.79
C PRO A 1137 -24.39 -28.80 -30.77
N ALA A 1138 -24.00 -30.07 -31.05
CA ALA A 1138 -24.77 -31.28 -31.34
C ALA A 1138 -26.04 -31.60 -30.49
N PRO A 1139 -26.98 -32.42 -31.02
CA PRO A 1139 -28.24 -32.75 -30.35
C PRO A 1139 -28.07 -33.75 -29.19
N THR A 1140 -28.66 -33.43 -28.04
CA THR A 1140 -28.70 -34.29 -26.84
C THR A 1140 -29.90 -35.27 -26.89
N PRO A 1141 -29.77 -36.54 -26.42
CA PRO A 1141 -30.86 -37.51 -26.39
C PRO A 1141 -31.94 -37.25 -25.32
N VAL A 1142 -33.07 -37.91 -25.55
CA VAL A 1142 -34.40 -37.75 -24.93
C VAL A 1142 -34.57 -38.49 -23.58
N GLN A 1143 -35.23 -37.78 -22.64
CA GLN A 1143 -36.13 -38.14 -21.50
C GLN A 1143 -35.77 -39.19 -20.43
N ALA A 1144 -36.07 -38.81 -19.17
CA ALA A 1144 -36.93 -39.61 -18.29
C ALA A 1144 -37.74 -38.69 -17.35
N THR A 1145 -38.99 -39.11 -17.10
CA THR A 1145 -40.11 -38.40 -16.45
C THR A 1145 -40.17 -38.63 -14.93
N THR A 1146 -40.82 -37.73 -14.18
CA THR A 1146 -41.74 -38.00 -13.03
C THR A 1146 -42.34 -36.68 -12.54
N SER A 1147 -43.58 -36.38 -12.93
CA SER A 1147 -44.83 -36.43 -12.13
C SER A 1147 -45.05 -35.24 -11.19
N GLU A 1148 -45.72 -34.21 -11.72
CA GLU A 1148 -46.45 -33.19 -10.96
C GLU A 1148 -47.71 -33.77 -10.33
N LYS A 1149 -47.92 -33.49 -9.05
CA LYS A 1149 -49.22 -33.26 -8.42
C LYS A 1149 -48.99 -32.71 -7.00
N ASP A 1150 -49.26 -31.42 -6.82
CA ASP A 1150 -50.25 -30.89 -5.86
C ASP A 1150 -49.98 -29.43 -5.49
N ALA A 1151 -51.09 -28.72 -5.24
CA ALA A 1151 -51.26 -27.43 -4.55
C ALA A 1151 -51.48 -26.17 -5.44
N PRO A 1152 -52.31 -25.19 -4.98
CA PRO A 1152 -53.61 -24.91 -5.58
C PRO A 1152 -53.82 -23.43 -6.02
N ALA A 1153 -54.99 -23.19 -6.59
CA ALA A 1153 -55.50 -21.97 -7.22
C ALA A 1153 -55.18 -20.63 -6.53
N ALA A 1154 -54.77 -19.65 -7.36
CA ALA A 1154 -54.64 -18.24 -7.00
C ALA A 1154 -56.02 -17.58 -6.82
N VAL A 1155 -56.21 -16.91 -5.68
CA VAL A 1155 -57.34 -16.02 -5.40
C VAL A 1155 -57.03 -14.64 -5.97
N SER A 1156 -57.87 -14.14 -6.87
CA SER A 1156 -57.77 -12.77 -7.41
C SER A 1156 -58.26 -11.74 -6.39
N TRP A 1157 -57.54 -10.61 -6.31
CA TRP A 1157 -58.01 -9.40 -5.63
C TRP A 1157 -57.81 -8.20 -6.56
N ALA A 1158 -58.87 -7.40 -6.70
CA ALA A 1158 -59.07 -6.33 -7.67
C ALA A 1158 -58.15 -5.08 -7.46
N PRO A 1159 -58.15 -4.12 -8.41
CA PRO A 1159 -56.98 -3.32 -8.81
C PRO A 1159 -56.61 -2.17 -7.87
N SER A 1160 -55.30 -1.89 -7.80
CA SER A 1160 -54.64 -0.86 -7.00
C SER A 1160 -54.79 0.58 -7.54
N ARG A 1161 -55.49 0.79 -8.68
CA ARG A 1161 -55.68 2.11 -9.30
C ARG A 1161 -56.99 2.77 -8.82
N PRO A 1162 -57.00 4.08 -8.52
CA PRO A 1162 -58.21 4.80 -8.13
C PRO A 1162 -59.23 4.93 -9.28
N LEU A 1163 -60.52 4.86 -8.95
CA LEU A 1163 -61.63 5.02 -9.90
C LEU A 1163 -61.76 6.48 -10.37
N THR A 1164 -62.04 6.71 -11.64
CA THR A 1164 -62.19 8.06 -12.24
C THR A 1164 -63.55 8.24 -12.92
N LEU A 1165 -63.95 9.47 -13.24
CA LEU A 1165 -65.19 9.74 -13.98
C LEU A 1165 -65.18 9.11 -15.38
N GLU A 1166 -64.02 9.05 -16.03
CA GLU A 1166 -63.86 8.41 -17.33
C GLU A 1166 -64.19 6.92 -17.24
N ASP A 1167 -63.79 6.27 -16.14
CA ASP A 1167 -64.09 4.87 -15.89
C ASP A 1167 -65.60 4.62 -15.71
N LEU A 1168 -66.37 5.60 -15.21
CA LEU A 1168 -67.85 5.50 -15.20
C LEU A 1168 -68.46 5.70 -16.59
N ARG A 1169 -67.92 6.61 -17.39
CA ARG A 1169 -68.45 6.94 -18.73
C ARG A 1169 -68.35 5.78 -19.71
N VAL A 1170 -67.33 4.95 -19.56
CA VAL A 1170 -67.16 3.72 -20.36
C VAL A 1170 -67.84 2.51 -19.72
N ASP A 1171 -68.42 2.67 -18.53
CA ASP A 1171 -69.15 1.61 -17.86
C ASP A 1171 -70.59 1.53 -18.37
N VAL A 1172 -70.79 0.56 -19.26
CA VAL A 1172 -72.09 0.29 -19.90
C VAL A 1172 -73.22 0.00 -18.91
N THR A 1173 -72.92 -0.38 -17.66
CA THR A 1173 -73.94 -0.65 -16.62
C THR A 1173 -74.51 0.62 -15.98
N LEU A 1174 -73.87 1.77 -16.17
CA LEU A 1174 -74.28 3.06 -15.63
C LEU A 1174 -74.83 4.00 -16.71
N ALA A 1175 -74.98 3.52 -17.95
CA ALA A 1175 -75.33 4.34 -19.11
C ALA A 1175 -76.70 5.05 -18.98
N GLU A 1176 -77.72 4.40 -18.41
CA GLU A 1176 -79.03 5.01 -18.17
C GLU A 1176 -78.96 6.11 -17.09
N GLU A 1177 -78.28 5.83 -15.95
CA GLU A 1177 -78.14 6.79 -14.84
C GLU A 1177 -77.27 8.01 -15.24
N LEU A 1178 -76.26 7.81 -16.10
CA LEU A 1178 -75.46 8.89 -16.67
C LEU A 1178 -76.26 9.70 -17.71
N ALA A 1179 -77.12 9.08 -18.52
CA ALA A 1179 -77.97 9.78 -19.46
C ALA A 1179 -79.00 10.68 -18.74
N GLU A 1180 -79.57 10.22 -17.62
CA GLU A 1180 -80.45 11.04 -16.78
C GLU A 1180 -79.73 12.26 -16.20
N ILE A 1181 -78.47 12.10 -15.75
CA ILE A 1181 -77.67 13.24 -15.26
C ILE A 1181 -77.34 14.22 -16.39
N ASP A 1182 -77.12 13.72 -17.60
CA ASP A 1182 -76.78 14.54 -18.77
C ASP A 1182 -77.95 15.39 -19.29
N GLU A 1183 -79.19 15.05 -18.92
CA GLU A 1183 -80.41 15.83 -19.19
C GLU A 1183 -80.73 16.88 -18.09
N MET A 1184 -80.00 16.90 -16.96
CA MET A 1184 -80.17 17.89 -15.90
C MET A 1184 -79.61 19.28 -16.29
N GLU A 1185 -79.98 20.34 -15.57
CA GLU A 1185 -79.38 21.67 -15.80
C GLU A 1185 -77.86 21.62 -15.60
N VAL A 1186 -77.12 22.31 -16.49
CA VAL A 1186 -75.67 22.17 -16.67
C VAL A 1186 -74.87 22.43 -15.39
N ASP A 1187 -75.37 23.29 -14.51
CA ASP A 1187 -74.75 23.63 -13.22
C ASP A 1187 -74.95 22.55 -12.14
N GLU A 1188 -75.87 21.61 -12.33
CA GLU A 1188 -76.11 20.48 -11.41
C GLU A 1188 -75.44 19.17 -11.87
N GLN A 1189 -75.12 19.03 -13.17
CA GLN A 1189 -74.60 17.78 -13.77
C GLN A 1189 -73.30 17.29 -13.13
N ASP A 1190 -72.34 18.20 -12.91
CA ASP A 1190 -71.03 17.84 -12.34
C ASP A 1190 -71.18 17.36 -10.89
N GLY A 1191 -72.08 17.99 -10.12
CA GLY A 1191 -72.37 17.60 -8.75
C GLY A 1191 -72.90 16.17 -8.65
N GLU A 1192 -73.83 15.80 -9.53
CA GLU A 1192 -74.40 14.44 -9.54
C GLU A 1192 -73.45 13.40 -10.12
N ARG A 1193 -72.69 13.73 -11.16
CA ARG A 1193 -71.61 12.87 -11.68
C ARG A 1193 -70.56 12.56 -10.60
N TYR A 1194 -70.23 13.54 -9.75
CA TYR A 1194 -69.27 13.32 -8.66
C TYR A 1194 -69.86 12.46 -7.53
N ARG A 1195 -71.15 12.60 -7.21
CA ARG A 1195 -71.84 11.71 -6.27
C ARG A 1195 -71.92 10.28 -6.79
N LEU A 1196 -72.20 10.10 -8.08
CA LEU A 1196 -72.19 8.80 -8.73
C LEU A 1196 -70.79 8.15 -8.67
N LEU A 1197 -69.72 8.91 -8.96
CA LEU A 1197 -68.33 8.42 -8.86
C LEU A 1197 -67.99 7.93 -7.45
N HIS A 1198 -68.37 8.69 -6.43
CA HIS A 1198 -68.15 8.31 -5.05
C HIS A 1198 -68.92 7.05 -4.64
N ARG A 1199 -70.20 6.98 -5.04
CA ARG A 1199 -71.08 5.84 -4.75
C ARG A 1199 -70.53 4.55 -5.37
N VAL A 1200 -70.21 4.60 -6.67
CA VAL A 1200 -69.67 3.44 -7.40
C VAL A 1200 -68.32 3.00 -6.84
N ALA A 1201 -67.45 3.94 -6.45
CA ALA A 1201 -66.19 3.61 -5.79
C ALA A 1201 -66.42 2.87 -4.45
N CYS A 1202 -67.39 3.31 -3.64
CA CYS A 1202 -67.70 2.66 -2.37
C CYS A 1202 -68.36 1.29 -2.56
N ASP A 1203 -69.38 1.19 -3.42
CA ASP A 1203 -70.18 -0.02 -3.62
C ASP A 1203 -69.37 -1.14 -4.28
N ARG A 1204 -68.48 -0.77 -5.21
CA ARG A 1204 -67.63 -1.73 -5.94
C ARG A 1204 -66.28 -1.96 -5.26
N GLY A 1205 -66.11 -1.47 -4.03
CA GLY A 1205 -64.98 -1.81 -3.17
C GLY A 1205 -63.66 -1.16 -3.56
N TYR A 1206 -63.67 -0.08 -4.34
CA TYR A 1206 -62.47 0.69 -4.63
C TYR A 1206 -61.98 1.39 -3.36
N LEU A 1207 -60.68 1.29 -3.09
CA LEU A 1207 -60.07 1.94 -1.93
C LEU A 1207 -59.95 3.46 -2.10
N GLN A 1208 -60.00 3.93 -3.34
CA GLN A 1208 -59.71 5.32 -3.70
C GLN A 1208 -60.36 5.67 -5.05
N TYR A 1209 -60.72 6.94 -5.23
CA TYR A 1209 -61.18 7.51 -6.50
C TYR A 1209 -60.58 8.90 -6.68
N VAL A 1210 -60.53 9.42 -7.90
CA VAL A 1210 -59.99 10.77 -8.18
C VAL A 1210 -61.14 11.77 -8.16
N ASP A 1211 -61.05 12.80 -7.31
CA ASP A 1211 -61.97 13.94 -7.33
C ASP A 1211 -61.75 14.72 -8.63
N PRO A 1212 -62.72 14.74 -9.56
CA PRO A 1212 -62.50 15.31 -10.88
C PRO A 1212 -62.33 16.83 -10.86
N ALA A 1213 -62.92 17.52 -9.87
CA ALA A 1213 -62.82 18.97 -9.76
C ALA A 1213 -61.41 19.43 -9.33
N SER A 1214 -60.72 18.61 -8.53
CA SER A 1214 -59.43 18.99 -7.95
C SER A 1214 -58.25 18.13 -8.39
N GLY A 1215 -58.51 17.01 -9.07
CA GLY A 1215 -57.50 16.04 -9.51
C GLY A 1215 -56.87 15.23 -8.37
N TYR A 1216 -57.27 15.45 -7.12
CA TYR A 1216 -56.73 14.74 -5.96
C TYR A 1216 -57.34 13.35 -5.81
N THR A 1217 -56.53 12.39 -5.40
CA THR A 1217 -57.01 11.07 -4.99
C THR A 1217 -57.70 11.16 -3.63
N VAL A 1218 -58.96 10.74 -3.59
CA VAL A 1218 -59.82 10.69 -2.41
C VAL A 1218 -59.95 9.25 -1.94
N PHE A 1219 -59.66 9.02 -0.67
CA PHE A 1219 -59.77 7.70 -0.05
C PHE A 1219 -61.22 7.40 0.36
N THR A 1220 -61.73 6.22 0.03
CA THR A 1220 -63.06 5.78 0.44
C THR A 1220 -63.07 5.35 1.92
N SER A 1221 -64.26 5.23 2.50
CA SER A 1221 -64.41 4.75 3.88
C SER A 1221 -63.84 3.33 4.09
N LEU A 1222 -63.77 2.52 3.03
CA LEU A 1222 -63.16 1.19 3.05
C LEU A 1222 -61.64 1.24 3.27
N PHE A 1223 -60.95 2.23 2.70
CA PHE A 1223 -59.52 2.45 2.93
C PHE A 1223 -59.23 2.87 4.37
N LEU A 1224 -60.07 3.76 4.94
CA LEU A 1224 -59.92 4.24 6.31
C LEU A 1224 -60.27 3.18 7.38
N LYS A 1225 -61.09 2.18 7.05
CA LYS A 1225 -61.30 1.00 7.92
C LYS A 1225 -60.12 0.03 7.92
N LYS A 1226 -59.30 0.03 6.86
CA LYS A 1226 -58.17 -0.91 6.68
C LYS A 1226 -56.82 -0.38 7.18
N ARG A 1227 -56.68 0.92 7.46
CA ARG A 1227 -55.45 1.53 8.01
C ARG A 1227 -55.75 2.73 8.91
N ALA A 1228 -54.97 2.88 9.99
CA ALA A 1228 -55.05 4.05 10.87
C ALA A 1228 -54.51 5.32 10.18
N CYS A 1229 -55.15 6.47 10.43
CA CYS A 1229 -54.85 7.75 9.80
C CYS A 1229 -53.46 8.28 10.20
N CYS A 1230 -52.62 8.64 9.21
CA CYS A 1230 -51.24 9.10 9.39
C CYS A 1230 -51.10 10.55 9.90
N GLY A 1231 -52.19 11.27 10.15
CA GLY A 1231 -52.19 12.59 10.78
C GLY A 1231 -51.62 13.75 9.93
N PHE A 1232 -51.30 13.53 8.65
CA PHE A 1232 -50.99 14.60 7.69
C PHE A 1232 -52.21 14.92 6.83
N LYS A 1233 -52.29 16.15 6.29
CA LYS A 1233 -53.42 16.76 5.57
C LYS A 1233 -53.86 16.02 4.29
N CYS A 1234 -54.22 14.75 4.37
CA CYS A 1234 -54.89 14.00 3.33
C CYS A 1234 -56.34 14.50 3.20
N ARG A 1235 -56.82 14.76 1.98
CA ARG A 1235 -58.24 15.06 1.74
C ARG A 1235 -59.05 13.77 1.92
N HIS A 1236 -59.68 13.60 3.07
CA HIS A 1236 -60.72 12.60 3.25
C HIS A 1236 -61.99 13.04 2.54
N CYS A 1237 -62.77 12.07 2.07
CA CYS A 1237 -64.01 12.30 1.33
C CYS A 1237 -64.84 13.46 1.94
N PRO A 1238 -65.16 14.51 1.15
CA PRO A 1238 -65.89 15.68 1.64
C PRO A 1238 -67.33 15.33 2.06
N TRP A 1239 -67.85 14.19 1.62
CA TRP A 1239 -69.13 13.65 2.01
C TRP A 1239 -69.02 12.86 3.34
N GLY A 1240 -68.78 13.57 4.45
CA GLY A 1240 -69.24 13.11 5.78
C GLY A 1240 -68.25 12.74 6.90
N HIS A 1241 -66.97 13.13 6.91
CA HIS A 1241 -66.09 12.85 8.08
C HIS A 1241 -65.21 14.04 8.57
N LYS A 1242 -65.16 14.25 9.91
CA LYS A 1242 -64.35 15.28 10.62
C LYS A 1242 -62.91 14.80 10.87
N ASN A 1243 -61.91 15.66 10.62
CA ASN A 1243 -60.48 15.38 10.82
C ASN A 1243 -60.04 15.35 12.31
N VAL A 1244 -59.09 14.48 12.67
CA VAL A 1244 -58.54 14.30 14.03
C VAL A 1244 -57.20 15.07 14.20
N GLY A 1245 -56.98 15.73 15.35
CA GLY A 1245 -55.81 16.59 15.61
C GLY A 1245 -54.56 15.85 16.16
N LYS A 1246 -53.36 16.39 15.89
CA LYS A 1246 -52.05 15.82 16.28
C LYS A 1246 -51.75 15.98 17.78
N GLN A 1247 -51.29 14.93 18.45
CA GLN A 1247 -50.66 14.98 19.79
C GLN A 1247 -49.13 14.98 19.67
N LYS A 1248 -48.45 15.74 20.54
CA LYS A 1248 -46.98 15.84 20.67
C LYS A 1248 -46.43 14.65 21.47
N THR A 1249 -45.31 14.08 21.04
CA THR A 1249 -44.54 13.06 21.77
C THR A 1249 -43.38 13.69 22.53
N GLU A 1250 -43.26 13.37 23.83
CA GLU A 1250 -42.05 13.55 24.65
C GLU A 1250 -41.15 12.30 24.55
N PRO A 1251 -39.83 12.41 24.83
CA PRO A 1251 -38.88 11.31 24.72
C PRO A 1251 -38.79 10.51 26.04
N MET A 1252 -38.66 9.18 25.97
CA MET A 1252 -38.25 8.38 27.12
C MET A 1252 -37.42 7.14 26.73
N ALA A 1253 -36.51 6.85 27.65
CA ALA A 1253 -35.45 5.85 27.67
C ALA A 1253 -35.94 4.40 27.88
N ASP A 1254 -34.95 3.50 27.73
CA ASP A 1254 -34.83 2.13 28.23
C ASP A 1254 -35.84 1.07 27.77
N LEU A 1255 -35.32 0.00 27.14
CA LEU A 1255 -35.31 -1.38 27.67
C LEU A 1255 -34.75 -2.37 26.63
N ASP A 1256 -33.91 -3.29 27.12
CA ASP A 1256 -33.39 -4.52 26.50
C ASP A 1256 -34.42 -5.23 25.59
N TRP A 1257 -34.02 -5.71 24.40
CA TRP A 1257 -33.71 -7.13 24.05
C TRP A 1257 -32.97 -7.22 22.70
#